data_AF-A0A2J8Q284-F1
#
_entry.id   AF-A0A2J8Q284-F1
#
_cell.length_a   1.000
_cell.length_b   1.000
_cell.length_c   1.000
_cell.angle_alpha   90.00
_cell.angle_beta   90.00
_cell.angle_gamma   90.00
#
_symmetry.space_group_name_H-M   'P 1'
#
loop_
_entity.id
_entity.type
_entity.pdbx_description
1 polymer ?
#
loop_
_entity_poly.entity_id
_entity_poly.type
_entity_poly.pdbx_seq_one_letter_code
_entity_poly.pdbx_strand_id
1 'polypeptide(L)'
;MAQILPVRFQEHFQLQNLGINPANIGFSTLTMESDKFICIREKVGEQAQVTIIDMSDPMAPIRRPISAESAIMNPASKVIALKAGKTLQIFNIEMKSKMKAHTMAEEVIFWKWVSVNTVALVTETAVYHWSMEGDSQPMKMFDRHTSLAGCQVIHYRTDEYQKWLLLVGISAQQNRVVGAMQLYSVDRKVSQPIEGHAAAFAEFKMEGNAKPATLFCFAVRNPTGGKLHIIEVGQPAAGNQPFVKKAVDVFFPPEAQNDFPVAMQIGAKHGVIYLITKYGYLHLYDLESGVCICMNRISADTIFVTAPHKPTSGIIGVNKKGQVLSVCVEEDNIVNYATNVLQNPDLGLRLAVRSNLAGAEKLFVRKFNTLFAQGSYAEAAKVAASAPKGILRTRETVQKFQSIPAQSGQASPLLQYFGILLDQGQLNKLESLELCHLVLQQGCKQLLEKWLKEDKLECSEELGDLVKTTDPMLALSVYLRANVPSKVIQCFAETGQFQKIVLYAKKVGYTPDWIFLLRGVMKISPEQGLQFSRMLVQDEEPLANISQIVDIFMENSLIQQCTSFLLDALKNNRPAEGLLQTWLLEMNLVHAPQVADAILGNKMFTHYDRAHIAQLCEKAGLLQQALEHYTDLYDIKRAVVHTHLLNPEWLVNFFGSLSVEDSVECLRAMLSANIRQNLQLCVQVASKYHEQLGTQALVELFESFKSYKGLFYFLGSIVNFSQDPDVHLKYIQAACKTGQIKEVERICRESSCYNPERVKNFLKEAKLTDQLPLIIVCDRFGFVHDLVLYLYHNNLQRYIEIYVQKVNPSRTPAVIGGLLDVDCSEEVIKHLIMAVRGQFSTDELVAEVEKRNRLKLLLPWLESQIQEGCEEPATHNALAKIYIDSNNSPECFLRENAYYDSSVVGRYCEKRDPHLACVAYERGQCDLELIKVCNENSLFKSEARYLVCRKDPELWAHVLEENNPSRRQLIDQVVQTALSETRDPEEISVTVKAFMTADLPNELIELLEKIVLDNSVFSEHRNLQNLLILTAIKADRTRVMEYISRLDNYDALDIASIAVSSALYEEAFTVFHKFDMNASAIQVLIEHIGNLDRAYEFAERCNEPAVWSQLAQAQLQKDLVKEAINSYIRGDDPSSYLEVVQSASRSNNWEDLVKFLQMARKKGRESYIETELIFALAKTSRVSELEDFINGPNNAHIQQVGDRCYEEGMYEAAKLLYSNVSNFARLASTLVHLGVLCLCGWTGVPLCTAVWSSHRHSCR
;
A
#
# COMPACT_ATOMS: atom_id res chain seq x y z
N MET A 1 -23.56 -38.51 33.56
CA MET A 1 -23.60 -37.03 33.62
C MET A 1 -22.50 -36.53 32.71
N ALA A 2 -22.81 -35.71 31.69
CA ALA A 2 -21.78 -35.19 30.80
C ALA A 2 -20.80 -34.33 31.62
N GLN A 3 -19.54 -34.77 31.68
CA GLN A 3 -18.49 -34.10 32.44
C GLN A 3 -18.22 -32.76 31.74
N ILE A 4 -18.37 -31.64 32.46
CA ILE A 4 -18.06 -30.31 31.94
C ILE A 4 -16.57 -30.30 31.57
N LEU A 5 -16.24 -29.87 30.35
CA LEU A 5 -14.85 -29.76 29.87
C LEU A 5 -14.44 -28.28 29.79
N PRO A 6 -13.21 -27.92 30.18
CA PRO A 6 -12.72 -26.54 30.12
C PRO A 6 -12.23 -26.15 28.72
N VAL A 7 -12.30 -27.07 27.76
CA VAL A 7 -11.82 -26.91 26.39
C VAL A 7 -12.91 -27.28 25.39
N ARG A 8 -12.92 -26.56 24.27
CA ARG A 8 -13.68 -26.90 23.07
C ARG A 8 -12.74 -27.57 22.08
N PHE A 9 -13.06 -28.81 21.71
CA PHE A 9 -12.36 -29.58 20.69
C PHE A 9 -13.19 -29.59 19.41
N GLN A 10 -12.57 -29.27 18.28
CA GLN A 10 -13.25 -29.23 16.99
C GLN A 10 -12.38 -29.90 15.91
N GLU A 11 -12.99 -30.77 15.11
CA GLU A 11 -12.44 -31.23 13.84
C GLU A 11 -13.00 -30.33 12.74
N HIS A 12 -12.14 -29.63 12.00
CA HIS A 12 -12.56 -28.72 10.94
C HIS A 12 -12.93 -29.48 9.67
N PHE A 13 -12.05 -30.36 9.22
CA PHE A 13 -12.24 -31.25 8.07
C PHE A 13 -11.12 -32.29 8.02
N GLN A 14 -11.28 -33.24 7.10
CA GLN A 14 -10.34 -34.33 6.84
C GLN A 14 -9.65 -34.12 5.50
N LEU A 15 -8.31 -34.04 5.48
CA LEU A 15 -7.53 -33.76 4.27
C LEU A 15 -7.73 -34.80 3.16
N GLN A 16 -7.97 -36.06 3.54
CA GLN A 16 -8.23 -37.14 2.59
C GLN A 16 -9.51 -36.89 1.76
N ASN A 17 -10.51 -36.21 2.33
CA ASN A 17 -11.75 -35.87 1.63
C ASN A 17 -11.53 -34.83 0.51
N LEU A 18 -10.40 -34.11 0.54
CA LEU A 18 -9.98 -33.14 -0.48
C LEU A 18 -9.08 -33.77 -1.56
N GLY A 19 -8.95 -35.10 -1.56
CA GLY A 19 -8.11 -35.85 -2.48
C GLY A 19 -6.62 -35.70 -2.21
N ILE A 20 -6.22 -35.46 -0.96
CA ILE A 20 -4.81 -35.46 -0.54
C ILE A 20 -4.38 -36.90 -0.25
N ASN A 21 -3.25 -37.33 -0.84
CA ASN A 21 -2.74 -38.67 -0.62
C ASN A 21 -2.21 -38.82 0.82
N PRO A 22 -2.62 -39.85 1.58
CA PRO A 22 -2.15 -40.06 2.96
C PRO A 22 -0.61 -40.14 3.09
N ALA A 23 0.10 -40.59 2.04
CA ALA A 23 1.56 -40.60 2.03
C ALA A 23 2.19 -39.20 2.10
N ASN A 24 1.46 -38.17 1.65
CA ASN A 24 1.90 -36.77 1.67
C ASN A 24 1.53 -36.05 2.98
N ILE A 25 0.86 -36.74 3.92
CA ILE A 25 0.46 -36.17 5.21
C ILE A 25 1.56 -36.45 6.24
N GLY A 26 2.64 -35.69 6.14
CA GLY A 26 3.80 -35.82 7.02
C GLY A 26 4.59 -34.52 7.15
N PHE A 27 5.49 -34.47 8.13
CA PHE A 27 6.25 -33.27 8.46
C PHE A 27 7.14 -32.76 7.30
N SER A 28 7.62 -33.65 6.42
CA SER A 28 8.46 -33.29 5.28
C SER A 28 7.67 -32.71 4.11
N THR A 29 6.40 -33.08 3.96
CA THR A 29 5.57 -32.78 2.77
C THR A 29 4.44 -31.79 3.07
N LEU A 30 3.97 -31.70 4.31
CA LEU A 30 2.89 -30.82 4.73
C LEU A 30 3.39 -29.77 5.72
N THR A 31 3.11 -28.51 5.43
CA THR A 31 3.46 -27.35 6.27
C THR A 31 2.21 -26.55 6.63
N MET A 32 2.20 -25.97 7.82
CA MET A 32 1.13 -25.12 8.33
C MET A 32 1.75 -24.04 9.21
N GLU A 33 1.99 -22.88 8.60
CA GLU A 33 2.67 -21.75 9.22
C GLU A 33 1.74 -20.88 10.07
N SER A 34 0.45 -20.86 9.72
CA SER A 34 -0.62 -20.18 10.43
C SER A 34 -1.92 -20.99 10.33
N ASP A 35 -2.98 -20.48 10.95
CA ASP A 35 -4.34 -21.00 10.80
C ASP A 35 -5.03 -20.57 9.49
N LYS A 36 -4.29 -19.99 8.53
CA LYS A 36 -4.81 -19.51 7.25
C LYS A 36 -4.60 -20.47 6.09
N PHE A 37 -3.46 -21.16 6.05
CA PHE A 37 -3.11 -22.01 4.93
C PHE A 37 -2.50 -23.34 5.39
N ILE A 38 -2.89 -24.42 4.71
CA ILE A 38 -2.18 -25.69 4.73
C ILE A 38 -1.55 -25.88 3.36
N CYS A 39 -0.24 -26.12 3.32
CA CYS A 39 0.51 -26.33 2.10
C CYS A 39 1.04 -27.76 2.05
N ILE A 40 0.72 -28.50 0.99
CA ILE A 40 1.11 -29.89 0.80
C ILE A 40 1.88 -30.02 -0.50
N ARG A 41 3.04 -30.66 -0.46
CA ARG A 41 3.78 -31.08 -1.64
C ARG A 41 3.36 -32.49 -2.01
N GLU A 42 2.95 -32.67 -3.25
CA GLU A 42 2.45 -33.93 -3.77
C GLU A 42 3.13 -34.26 -5.11
N LYS A 43 3.26 -35.55 -5.40
CA LYS A 43 3.62 -36.03 -6.73
C LYS A 43 2.42 -36.76 -7.31
N VAL A 44 1.83 -36.24 -8.39
CA VAL A 44 0.70 -36.87 -9.09
C VAL A 44 1.22 -37.41 -10.41
N GLY A 45 1.32 -38.75 -10.51
CA GLY A 45 2.06 -39.40 -11.59
C GLY A 45 3.55 -39.03 -11.52
N GLU A 46 4.11 -38.54 -12.63
CA GLU A 46 5.49 -38.04 -12.68
C GLU A 46 5.64 -36.55 -12.32
N GLN A 47 4.54 -35.79 -12.22
CA GLN A 47 4.57 -34.35 -12.02
C GLN A 47 4.57 -33.98 -10.54
N ALA A 48 5.56 -33.20 -10.11
CA ALA A 48 5.58 -32.57 -8.79
C ALA A 48 4.65 -31.35 -8.76
N GLN A 49 3.83 -31.25 -7.71
CA GLN A 49 2.92 -30.14 -7.51
C GLN A 49 2.83 -29.72 -6.03
N VAL A 50 2.36 -28.51 -5.82
CA VAL A 50 2.05 -27.96 -4.50
C VAL A 50 0.54 -27.69 -4.44
N THR A 51 -0.11 -28.29 -3.46
CA THR A 51 -1.53 -28.12 -3.14
C THR A 51 -1.65 -27.18 -1.94
N ILE A 52 -2.40 -26.10 -2.11
CA ILE A 52 -2.59 -25.06 -1.10
C ILE A 52 -4.06 -25.03 -0.72
N ILE A 53 -4.34 -25.22 0.56
CA ILE A 53 -5.69 -25.20 1.13
C ILE A 53 -5.83 -23.89 1.90
N ASP A 54 -6.72 -23.02 1.44
CA ASP A 54 -7.11 -21.82 2.17
C ASP A 54 -8.14 -22.20 3.23
N MET A 55 -7.86 -21.91 4.50
CA MET A 55 -8.74 -22.26 5.61
C MET A 55 -10.04 -21.44 5.64
N SER A 56 -10.12 -20.36 4.86
CA SER A 56 -11.38 -19.63 4.63
C SER A 56 -12.31 -20.33 3.65
N ASP A 57 -11.76 -21.07 2.68
CA ASP A 57 -12.50 -21.92 1.74
C ASP A 57 -11.79 -23.27 1.52
N PRO A 58 -11.88 -24.20 2.49
CA PRO A 58 -11.12 -25.44 2.45
C PRO A 58 -11.60 -26.42 1.38
N MET A 59 -12.80 -26.21 0.81
CA MET A 59 -13.41 -27.12 -0.16
C MET A 59 -12.82 -26.95 -1.58
N ALA A 60 -12.13 -25.84 -1.86
CA ALA A 60 -11.53 -25.53 -3.15
C ALA A 60 -9.99 -25.44 -3.08
N PRO A 61 -9.27 -26.57 -2.91
CA PRO A 61 -7.81 -26.56 -2.84
C PRO A 61 -7.16 -26.11 -4.17
N ILE A 62 -6.19 -25.21 -4.08
CA ILE A 62 -5.45 -24.69 -5.24
C ILE A 62 -4.26 -25.60 -5.52
N ARG A 63 -4.25 -26.29 -6.66
CA ARG A 63 -3.15 -27.18 -7.08
C ARG A 63 -2.30 -26.49 -8.14
N ARG A 64 -0.99 -26.39 -7.91
CA ARG A 64 -0.04 -25.72 -8.81
C ARG A 64 1.14 -26.65 -9.15
N PRO A 65 1.52 -26.79 -10.44
CA PRO A 65 2.65 -27.63 -10.84
C PRO A 65 3.98 -26.94 -10.49
N ILE A 66 4.39 -27.05 -9.23
CA ILE A 66 5.61 -26.45 -8.69
C ILE A 66 6.53 -27.57 -8.22
N SER A 67 7.73 -27.63 -8.79
CA SER A 67 8.80 -28.53 -8.35
C SER A 67 9.64 -27.84 -7.29
N ALA A 68 9.48 -28.26 -6.03
CA ALA A 68 10.24 -27.74 -4.89
C ALA A 68 10.47 -28.81 -3.82
N GLU A 69 11.63 -28.77 -3.18
CA GLU A 69 11.99 -29.63 -2.05
C GLU A 69 11.26 -29.23 -0.77
N SER A 70 10.92 -27.95 -0.63
CA SER A 70 10.09 -27.45 0.47
C SER A 70 9.28 -26.25 0.02
N ALA A 71 8.09 -26.11 0.60
CA ALA A 71 7.18 -25.00 0.34
C ALA A 71 6.50 -24.58 1.65
N ILE A 72 6.56 -23.29 1.98
CA ILE A 72 5.91 -22.72 3.18
C ILE A 72 5.12 -21.45 2.81
N MET A 73 3.84 -21.44 3.17
CA MET A 73 2.96 -20.29 2.95
C MET A 73 3.21 -19.19 3.97
N ASN A 74 3.04 -17.95 3.53
CA ASN A 74 3.07 -16.80 4.41
C ASN A 74 1.96 -16.90 5.48
N PRO A 75 2.20 -16.43 6.72
CA PRO A 75 1.21 -16.53 7.79
C PRO A 75 -0.11 -15.80 7.54
N ALA A 76 -0.15 -14.83 6.62
CA ALA A 76 -1.34 -14.02 6.34
C ALA A 76 -1.64 -13.84 4.84
N SER A 77 -0.63 -13.54 4.01
CA SER A 77 -0.82 -13.21 2.59
C SER A 77 -0.70 -14.45 1.68
N LYS A 78 -1.15 -14.33 0.42
CA LYS A 78 -1.01 -15.39 -0.60
C LYS A 78 0.41 -15.41 -1.23
N VAL A 79 1.41 -15.35 -0.37
CA VAL A 79 2.83 -15.42 -0.74
C VAL A 79 3.38 -16.77 -0.29
N ILE A 80 4.19 -17.41 -1.13
CA ILE A 80 4.81 -18.70 -0.84
C ILE A 80 6.32 -18.60 -0.95
N ALA A 81 7.02 -19.22 0.00
CA ALA A 81 8.45 -19.43 -0.12
C ALA A 81 8.72 -20.87 -0.58
N LEU A 82 9.53 -21.01 -1.63
CA LEU A 82 9.92 -22.28 -2.27
C LEU A 82 11.44 -22.50 -2.16
N LYS A 83 11.85 -23.71 -1.79
CA LYS A 83 13.26 -24.16 -1.76
C LYS A 83 13.49 -25.19 -2.87
N ALA A 84 14.50 -24.96 -3.69
CA ALA A 84 15.02 -25.91 -4.67
C ALA A 84 16.55 -26.00 -4.51
N GLY A 85 17.04 -27.06 -3.86
CA GLY A 85 18.42 -27.19 -3.43
C GLY A 85 18.86 -26.00 -2.57
N LYS A 86 19.89 -25.28 -3.04
CA LYS A 86 20.41 -24.08 -2.36
C LYS A 86 19.69 -22.78 -2.74
N THR A 87 18.80 -22.81 -3.74
CA THR A 87 18.09 -21.63 -4.21
C THR A 87 16.73 -21.50 -3.53
N LEU A 88 16.53 -20.36 -2.87
CA LEU A 88 15.30 -19.96 -2.20
C LEU A 88 14.57 -18.94 -3.06
N GLN A 89 13.26 -19.05 -3.15
CA GLN A 89 12.42 -18.14 -3.91
C GLN A 89 11.20 -17.75 -3.10
N ILE A 90 10.87 -16.46 -3.05
CA ILE A 90 9.60 -15.95 -2.53
C ILE A 90 8.76 -15.57 -3.74
N PHE A 91 7.58 -16.16 -3.85
CA PHE A 91 6.70 -16.07 -5.00
C PHE A 91 5.32 -15.60 -4.57
N ASN A 92 4.76 -14.63 -5.29
CA ASN A 92 3.39 -14.18 -5.08
C ASN A 92 2.44 -15.06 -5.90
N ILE A 93 1.57 -15.82 -5.24
CA ILE A 93 0.67 -16.77 -5.93
C ILE A 93 -0.41 -16.04 -6.72
N GLU A 94 -0.88 -14.91 -6.22
CA GLU A 94 -1.99 -14.16 -6.81
C GLU A 94 -1.54 -13.42 -8.06
N MET A 95 -0.40 -12.74 -7.99
CA MET A 95 0.21 -12.03 -9.13
C MET A 95 0.99 -12.95 -10.07
N LYS A 96 1.21 -14.22 -9.69
CA LYS A 96 2.05 -15.20 -10.41
C LYS A 96 3.46 -14.67 -10.70
N SER A 97 3.99 -13.82 -9.83
CA SER A 97 5.30 -13.17 -10.01
C SER A 97 6.27 -13.59 -8.91
N LYS A 98 7.54 -13.73 -9.30
CA LYS A 98 8.63 -13.96 -8.36
C LYS A 98 8.95 -12.65 -7.66
N MET A 99 8.82 -12.60 -6.34
CA MET A 99 9.14 -11.42 -5.54
C MET A 99 10.63 -11.34 -5.26
N LYS A 100 11.22 -12.42 -4.75
CA LYS A 100 12.66 -12.46 -4.41
C LYS A 100 13.23 -13.83 -4.67
N ALA A 101 14.53 -13.88 -4.93
CA ALA A 101 15.29 -15.12 -4.97
C ALA A 101 16.67 -14.91 -4.33
N HIS A 102 17.18 -15.94 -3.69
CA HIS A 102 18.51 -15.93 -3.11
C HIS A 102 19.10 -17.34 -3.12
N THR A 103 20.36 -17.47 -3.52
CA THR A 103 21.09 -18.74 -3.48
C THR A 103 22.02 -18.74 -2.27
N MET A 104 21.77 -19.63 -1.32
CA MET A 104 22.58 -19.77 -0.11
C MET A 104 23.90 -20.48 -0.40
N ALA A 105 24.96 -20.14 0.32
CA ALA A 105 26.24 -20.85 0.22
C ALA A 105 26.15 -22.29 0.77
N GLU A 106 25.51 -22.42 1.92
CA GLU A 106 25.18 -23.68 2.59
C GLU A 106 23.73 -24.07 2.34
N GLU A 107 23.43 -25.37 2.47
CA GLU A 107 22.05 -25.83 2.36
C GLU A 107 21.21 -25.41 3.59
N VAL A 108 19.99 -24.93 3.33
CA VAL A 108 19.02 -24.63 4.40
C VAL A 108 18.35 -25.92 4.83
N ILE A 109 18.66 -26.38 6.04
CA ILE A 109 18.11 -27.62 6.59
C ILE A 109 16.72 -27.44 7.21
N PHE A 110 16.40 -26.22 7.65
CA PHE A 110 15.11 -25.86 8.21
C PHE A 110 14.82 -24.38 7.97
N TRP A 111 13.56 -24.04 7.80
CA TRP A 111 13.11 -22.67 7.61
C TRP A 111 11.66 -22.51 8.00
N LYS A 112 11.29 -21.30 8.40
CA LYS A 112 9.98 -20.98 8.93
C LYS A 112 9.66 -19.50 8.78
N TRP A 113 8.39 -19.14 8.56
CA TRP A 113 7.96 -17.75 8.72
C TRP A 113 7.92 -17.39 10.21
N VAL A 114 8.66 -16.34 10.58
CA VAL A 114 8.65 -15.82 11.98
C VAL A 114 7.70 -14.66 12.15
N SER A 115 7.45 -13.92 11.07
CA SER A 115 6.47 -12.84 10.99
C SER A 115 5.78 -12.89 9.63
N VAL A 116 4.87 -11.94 9.38
CA VAL A 116 4.24 -11.77 8.07
C VAL A 116 5.24 -11.36 6.98
N ASN A 117 6.41 -10.83 7.35
CA ASN A 117 7.39 -10.33 6.38
C ASN A 117 8.78 -10.97 6.47
N THR A 118 9.05 -11.83 7.46
CA THR A 118 10.39 -12.40 7.67
C THR A 118 10.35 -13.91 7.68
N VAL A 119 11.24 -14.52 6.88
CA VAL A 119 11.52 -15.96 6.87
C VAL A 119 12.82 -16.21 7.62
N ALA A 120 12.81 -17.09 8.61
CA ALA A 120 14.02 -17.59 9.24
C ALA A 120 14.57 -18.77 8.46
N LEU A 121 15.88 -18.77 8.21
CA LEU A 121 16.62 -19.82 7.50
C LEU A 121 17.66 -20.40 8.45
N VAL A 122 17.73 -21.72 8.55
CA VAL A 122 18.66 -22.43 9.43
C VAL A 122 19.55 -23.30 8.55
N THR A 123 20.85 -23.03 8.54
CA THR A 123 21.87 -23.87 7.91
C THR A 123 22.48 -24.80 8.94
N GLU A 124 23.48 -25.61 8.56
CA GLU A 124 24.22 -26.44 9.53
C GLU A 124 24.98 -25.61 10.55
N THR A 125 25.44 -24.41 10.17
CA THR A 125 26.32 -23.57 10.99
C THR A 125 25.63 -22.37 11.62
N ALA A 126 24.59 -21.78 11.00
CA ALA A 126 24.03 -20.52 11.45
C ALA A 126 22.51 -20.37 11.20
N VAL A 127 21.93 -19.34 11.81
CA VAL A 127 20.54 -18.92 11.61
C VAL A 127 20.51 -17.53 11.00
N TYR A 128 19.68 -17.36 9.97
CA TYR A 128 19.50 -16.12 9.20
C TYR A 128 18.04 -15.68 9.23
N HIS A 129 17.80 -14.38 9.11
CA HIS A 129 16.50 -13.77 8.86
C HIS A 129 16.50 -13.14 7.47
N TRP A 130 15.52 -13.49 6.65
CA TRP A 130 15.35 -12.97 5.31
C TRP A 130 13.99 -12.27 5.20
N SER A 131 14.01 -10.96 5.02
CA SER A 131 12.79 -10.19 4.81
C SER A 131 12.27 -10.37 3.38
N MET A 132 10.96 -10.50 3.22
CA MET A 132 10.28 -10.50 1.93
C MET A 132 10.18 -9.10 1.31
N GLU A 133 10.45 -8.05 2.09
CA GLU A 133 10.38 -6.66 1.66
C GLU A 133 11.75 -6.16 1.12
N GLY A 134 11.69 -5.34 0.07
CA GLY A 134 12.85 -4.75 -0.61
C GLY A 134 13.86 -5.77 -1.13
N ASP A 135 15.08 -5.31 -1.44
CA ASP A 135 16.16 -6.15 -1.99
C ASP A 135 17.10 -6.73 -0.91
N SER A 136 16.66 -6.73 0.34
CA SER A 136 17.45 -7.23 1.48
C SER A 136 17.86 -8.71 1.30
N GLN A 137 19.14 -9.00 1.49
CA GLN A 137 19.65 -10.38 1.52
C GLN A 137 19.43 -11.02 2.90
N PRO A 138 19.48 -12.37 3.03
CA PRO A 138 19.41 -13.03 4.33
C PRO A 138 20.49 -12.53 5.30
N MET A 139 20.07 -11.97 6.43
CA MET A 139 20.96 -11.45 7.47
C MET A 139 21.22 -12.52 8.52
N LYS A 140 22.49 -12.79 8.81
CA LYS A 140 22.88 -13.72 9.86
C LYS A 140 22.52 -13.17 11.24
N MET A 141 21.79 -13.95 12.03
CA MET A 141 21.36 -13.56 13.38
C MET A 141 22.30 -14.10 14.45
N PHE A 142 22.64 -15.39 14.39
CA PHE A 142 23.58 -16.04 15.31
C PHE A 142 24.11 -17.37 14.75
N ASP A 143 25.22 -17.84 15.32
CA ASP A 143 25.81 -19.15 15.04
C ASP A 143 25.15 -20.27 15.84
N ARG A 144 24.93 -21.42 15.22
CA ARG A 144 24.36 -22.60 15.89
C ARG A 144 25.32 -23.10 16.95
N HIS A 145 24.78 -23.29 18.16
CA HIS A 145 25.54 -23.80 19.28
C HIS A 145 25.90 -25.27 19.07
N THR A 146 27.07 -25.69 19.56
CA THR A 146 27.60 -27.05 19.40
C THR A 146 26.67 -28.14 19.95
N SER A 147 25.84 -27.81 20.95
CA SER A 147 24.83 -28.73 21.49
C SER A 147 23.70 -29.09 20.51
N LEU A 148 23.53 -28.34 19.41
CA LEU A 148 22.58 -28.64 18.34
C LEU A 148 23.26 -29.27 17.11
N ALA A 149 24.55 -29.60 17.18
CA ALA A 149 25.24 -30.32 16.12
C ALA A 149 24.63 -31.73 15.96
N GLY A 150 24.36 -32.14 14.72
CA GLY A 150 23.71 -33.43 14.41
C GLY A 150 22.25 -33.58 14.86
N CYS A 151 21.63 -32.52 15.41
CA CYS A 151 20.22 -32.54 15.79
C CYS A 151 19.32 -32.24 14.57
N GLN A 152 18.20 -32.96 14.46
CA GLN A 152 17.13 -32.60 13.52
C GLN A 152 16.41 -31.37 14.04
N VAL A 153 16.51 -30.25 13.32
CA VAL A 153 15.80 -29.01 13.67
C VAL A 153 14.31 -29.22 13.44
N ILE A 154 13.52 -28.97 14.49
CA ILE A 154 12.06 -29.14 14.44
C ILE A 154 11.31 -27.83 14.50
N HIS A 155 11.90 -26.78 15.09
CA HIS A 155 11.23 -25.51 15.23
C HIS A 155 12.22 -24.36 15.42
N TYR A 156 11.80 -23.17 14.98
CA TYR A 156 12.41 -21.89 15.30
C TYR A 156 11.33 -20.91 15.77
N ARG A 157 11.58 -20.12 16.81
CA ARG A 157 10.63 -19.13 17.36
C ARG A 157 11.32 -17.85 17.76
N THR A 158 10.55 -16.77 17.79
CA THR A 158 10.95 -15.48 18.33
C THR A 158 9.90 -14.98 19.32
N ASP A 159 10.29 -14.04 20.17
CA ASP A 159 9.33 -13.19 20.87
C ASP A 159 8.68 -12.19 19.90
N GLU A 160 7.70 -11.44 20.40
CA GLU A 160 6.95 -10.44 19.61
C GLU A 160 7.86 -9.34 19.06
N TYR A 161 8.89 -8.95 19.82
CA TYR A 161 9.83 -7.89 19.44
C TYR A 161 11.07 -8.40 18.70
N GLN A 162 11.17 -9.71 18.45
CA GLN A 162 12.33 -10.37 17.82
C GLN A 162 13.67 -10.08 18.53
N LYS A 163 13.64 -9.86 19.85
CA LYS A 163 14.82 -9.67 20.70
C LYS A 163 15.35 -10.97 21.27
N TRP A 164 14.51 -11.99 21.35
CA TRP A 164 14.82 -13.33 21.80
C TRP A 164 14.53 -14.32 20.69
N LEU A 165 15.54 -15.09 20.31
CA LEU A 165 15.47 -16.05 19.23
C LEU A 165 15.71 -17.45 19.79
N LEU A 166 14.89 -18.42 19.40
CA LEU A 166 14.95 -19.78 19.90
C LEU A 166 15.04 -20.77 18.74
N LEU A 167 16.10 -21.57 18.73
CA LEU A 167 16.22 -22.72 17.85
C LEU A 167 16.01 -24.01 18.64
N VAL A 168 15.21 -24.94 18.12
CA VAL A 168 14.88 -26.22 18.76
C VAL A 168 15.23 -27.37 17.83
N GLY A 169 16.06 -28.28 18.29
CA GLY A 169 16.40 -29.53 17.61
C GLY A 169 16.18 -30.75 18.51
N ILE A 170 16.02 -31.91 17.89
CA ILE A 170 15.93 -33.19 18.59
C ILE A 170 16.94 -34.19 18.04
N SER A 171 17.43 -35.07 18.91
CA SER A 171 18.28 -36.20 18.53
C SER A 171 17.85 -37.47 19.27
N ALA A 172 18.08 -38.62 18.65
CA ALA A 172 17.85 -39.91 19.30
C ALA A 172 19.10 -40.29 20.10
N GLN A 173 18.99 -40.34 21.43
CA GLN A 173 20.07 -40.76 22.33
C GLN A 173 19.52 -41.82 23.29
N GLN A 174 20.19 -42.97 23.39
CA GLN A 174 19.85 -44.05 24.33
C GLN A 174 18.35 -44.44 24.30
N ASN A 175 17.79 -44.67 23.10
CA ASN A 175 16.38 -44.99 22.87
C ASN A 175 15.35 -43.92 23.33
N ARG A 176 15.79 -42.70 23.66
CA ARG A 176 14.92 -41.55 23.92
C ARG A 176 15.18 -40.43 22.90
N VAL A 177 14.17 -39.62 22.67
CA VAL A 177 14.33 -38.33 21.97
C VAL A 177 14.79 -37.29 23.00
N VAL A 178 15.97 -36.73 22.80
CA VAL A 178 16.52 -35.62 23.58
C VAL A 178 16.30 -34.32 22.81
N GLY A 179 15.71 -33.32 23.45
CA GLY A 179 15.49 -32.00 22.87
C GLY A 179 16.58 -31.02 23.28
N ALA A 180 17.23 -30.39 22.31
CA ALA A 180 18.25 -29.38 22.50
C ALA A 180 17.76 -28.04 21.94
N MET A 181 17.75 -27.01 22.79
CA MET A 181 17.36 -25.65 22.42
C MET A 181 18.53 -24.69 22.57
N GLN A 182 18.55 -23.68 21.72
CA GLN A 182 19.45 -22.54 21.82
C GLN A 182 18.61 -21.27 21.94
N LEU A 183 18.64 -20.64 23.11
CA LEU A 183 18.02 -19.35 23.36
C LEU A 183 19.06 -18.25 23.18
N TYR A 184 18.87 -17.40 22.18
CA TYR A 184 19.77 -16.30 21.84
C TYR A 184 19.12 -14.95 22.16
N SER A 185 19.88 -14.06 22.80
CA SER A 185 19.50 -12.67 23.03
C SER A 185 20.15 -11.77 22.00
N VAL A 186 19.35 -11.05 21.20
CA VAL A 186 19.84 -10.13 20.16
C VAL A 186 20.57 -8.95 20.80
N ASP A 187 20.01 -8.36 21.86
CA ASP A 187 20.59 -7.18 22.51
C ASP A 187 21.90 -7.51 23.23
N ARG A 188 21.98 -8.67 23.88
CA ARG A 188 23.18 -9.09 24.61
C ARG A 188 24.18 -9.84 23.74
N LYS A 189 23.78 -10.28 22.54
CA LYS A 189 24.57 -11.12 21.62
C LYS A 189 25.13 -12.40 22.25
N VAL A 190 24.35 -13.05 23.12
CA VAL A 190 24.75 -14.29 23.82
C VAL A 190 23.73 -15.40 23.59
N SER A 191 24.23 -16.63 23.49
CA SER A 191 23.42 -17.86 23.38
C SER A 191 23.48 -18.65 24.68
N GLN A 192 22.35 -19.24 25.07
CA GLN A 192 22.24 -20.18 26.17
C GLN A 192 21.68 -21.53 25.67
N PRO A 193 22.42 -22.64 25.82
CA PRO A 193 21.89 -23.97 25.53
C PRO A 193 20.94 -24.42 26.66
N ILE A 194 19.80 -24.99 26.28
CA ILE A 194 18.76 -25.46 27.21
C ILE A 194 18.24 -26.81 26.71
N GLU A 195 18.10 -27.81 27.59
CA GLU A 195 17.41 -29.05 27.23
C GLU A 195 15.89 -28.81 27.24
N GLY A 196 15.24 -29.00 26.08
CA GLY A 196 13.81 -28.75 25.91
C GLY A 196 13.27 -29.30 24.60
N HIS A 197 12.04 -29.82 24.65
CA HIS A 197 11.39 -30.43 23.49
C HIS A 197 10.46 -29.46 22.77
N ALA A 198 9.69 -28.66 23.52
CA ALA A 198 8.74 -27.71 22.97
C ALA A 198 8.75 -26.42 23.79
N ALA A 199 8.59 -25.27 23.14
CA ALA A 199 8.66 -23.98 23.80
C ALA A 199 7.85 -22.90 23.07
N ALA A 200 7.53 -21.83 23.78
CA ALA A 200 6.82 -20.67 23.26
C ALA A 200 7.16 -19.41 24.08
N PHE A 201 7.07 -18.24 23.45
CA PHE A 201 7.14 -16.94 24.10
C PHE A 201 5.74 -16.39 24.33
N ALA A 202 5.56 -15.61 25.40
CA ALA A 202 4.33 -14.88 25.67
C ALA A 202 4.61 -13.55 26.35
N GLU A 203 3.85 -12.53 25.95
CA GLU A 203 3.75 -11.29 26.69
C GLU A 203 2.69 -11.45 27.78
N PHE A 204 3.07 -11.24 29.04
CA PHE A 204 2.19 -11.42 30.18
C PHE A 204 2.26 -10.24 31.13
N LYS A 205 1.13 -9.56 31.33
CA LYS A 205 1.02 -8.49 32.31
C LYS A 205 0.67 -9.06 33.68
N MET A 206 1.63 -9.05 34.59
CA MET A 206 1.41 -9.44 35.99
C MET A 206 0.50 -8.44 36.71
N GLU A 207 -0.24 -8.93 37.70
CA GLU A 207 -1.05 -8.09 38.58
C GLU A 207 -0.16 -7.06 39.31
N GLY A 208 -0.50 -5.76 39.18
CA GLY A 208 0.27 -4.66 39.74
C GLY A 208 1.40 -4.11 38.86
N ASN A 209 1.78 -4.79 37.77
CA ASN A 209 2.77 -4.28 36.83
C ASN A 209 2.15 -3.31 35.81
N ALA A 210 2.90 -2.28 35.42
CA ALA A 210 2.46 -1.31 34.43
C ALA A 210 2.58 -1.85 32.99
N LYS A 211 3.72 -2.50 32.69
CA LYS A 211 4.05 -3.07 31.37
C LYS A 211 4.01 -4.60 31.39
N PRO A 212 3.75 -5.28 30.25
CA PRO A 212 3.89 -6.73 30.17
C PRO A 212 5.35 -7.18 30.34
N ALA A 213 5.52 -8.41 30.82
CA ALA A 213 6.79 -9.11 30.89
C ALA A 213 6.86 -10.16 29.78
N THR A 214 8.02 -10.25 29.12
CA THR A 214 8.28 -11.29 28.11
C THR A 214 8.66 -12.60 28.82
N LEU A 215 7.76 -13.57 28.74
CA LEU A 215 7.94 -14.90 29.31
C LEU A 215 8.41 -15.89 28.25
N PHE A 216 9.41 -16.70 28.61
CA PHE A 216 9.84 -17.88 27.88
C PHE A 216 9.35 -19.13 28.61
N CYS A 217 8.47 -19.88 27.93
CA CYS A 217 7.92 -21.13 28.42
C CYS A 217 8.53 -22.29 27.65
N PHE A 218 8.99 -23.34 28.34
CA PHE A 218 9.46 -24.55 27.67
C PHE A 218 9.15 -25.81 28.47
N ALA A 219 8.85 -26.89 27.75
CA ALA A 219 8.57 -28.20 28.30
C ALA A 219 9.62 -29.20 27.82
N VAL A 220 10.00 -30.09 28.73
CA VAL A 220 11.00 -31.12 28.49
C VAL A 220 10.60 -32.41 29.18
N ARG A 221 10.97 -33.56 28.62
CA ARG A 221 10.92 -34.85 29.31
C ARG A 221 12.32 -35.40 29.49
N ASN A 222 12.86 -35.31 30.70
CA ASN A 222 14.17 -35.78 31.11
C ASN A 222 14.09 -37.16 31.79
N PRO A 223 15.22 -37.82 32.13
CA PRO A 223 15.18 -39.07 32.89
C PRO A 223 14.57 -38.88 34.28
N THR A 224 14.65 -37.64 34.80
CA THR A 224 14.05 -37.20 36.06
C THR A 224 12.56 -36.89 35.96
N GLY A 225 11.94 -37.01 34.77
CA GLY A 225 10.52 -36.75 34.53
C GLY A 225 10.26 -35.59 33.56
N GLY A 226 8.98 -35.34 33.32
CA GLY A 226 8.49 -34.22 32.52
C GLY A 226 8.45 -32.93 33.33
N LYS A 227 8.96 -31.82 32.79
CA LYS A 227 8.89 -30.49 33.41
C LYS A 227 8.46 -29.41 32.43
N LEU A 228 7.69 -28.46 32.93
CA LEU A 228 7.31 -27.20 32.30
C LEU A 228 7.94 -26.06 33.08
N HIS A 229 8.73 -25.25 32.39
CA HIS A 229 9.39 -24.07 32.93
C HIS A 229 8.77 -22.81 32.35
N ILE A 230 8.56 -21.80 33.20
CA ILE A 230 8.06 -20.49 32.83
C ILE A 230 8.99 -19.46 33.48
N ILE A 231 9.72 -18.70 32.67
CA ILE A 231 10.71 -17.73 33.12
C ILE A 231 10.54 -16.40 32.39
N GLU A 232 10.81 -15.28 33.04
CA GLU A 232 10.95 -13.99 32.36
C GLU A 232 12.34 -13.90 31.73
N VAL A 233 12.38 -13.37 30.50
CA VAL A 233 13.61 -13.16 29.74
C VAL A 233 13.83 -11.67 29.51
N GLY A 234 15.03 -11.19 29.80
CA GLY A 234 15.37 -9.76 29.69
C GLY A 234 15.48 -9.07 31.04
N GLN A 235 15.57 -7.74 31.01
CA GLN A 235 15.46 -6.91 32.21
C GLN A 235 14.01 -6.47 32.37
N PRO A 236 13.39 -6.63 33.55
CA PRO A 236 12.06 -6.11 33.81
C PRO A 236 12.00 -4.61 33.54
N ALA A 237 10.90 -4.14 32.96
CA ALA A 237 10.72 -2.72 32.70
C ALA A 237 10.76 -1.89 34.00
N ALA A 238 11.20 -0.63 33.91
CA ALA A 238 11.26 0.26 35.07
C ALA A 238 9.89 0.37 35.77
N GLY A 239 9.84 0.04 37.06
CA GLY A 239 8.62 0.02 37.86
C GLY A 239 7.85 -1.32 37.88
N ASN A 240 8.26 -2.32 37.09
CA ASN A 240 7.69 -3.67 37.15
C ASN A 240 8.39 -4.54 38.21
N GLN A 241 7.62 -5.40 38.88
CA GLN A 241 8.18 -6.53 39.62
C GLN A 241 8.55 -7.68 38.66
N PRO A 242 9.69 -8.36 38.87
CA PRO A 242 10.07 -9.50 38.05
C PRO A 242 9.15 -10.70 38.26
N PHE A 243 8.95 -11.47 37.20
CA PHE A 243 8.19 -12.73 37.26
C PHE A 243 8.97 -13.80 38.02
N VAL A 244 8.32 -14.43 38.99
CA VAL A 244 8.92 -15.53 39.75
C VAL A 244 8.92 -16.80 38.90
N LYS A 245 10.11 -17.27 38.52
CA LYS A 245 10.32 -18.53 37.78
C LYS A 245 9.45 -19.67 38.32
N LYS A 246 8.70 -20.33 37.42
CA LYS A 246 7.93 -21.54 37.72
C LYS A 246 8.58 -22.77 37.09
N ALA A 247 8.51 -23.88 37.80
CA ALA A 247 8.91 -25.20 37.33
C ALA A 247 7.87 -26.20 37.85
N VAL A 248 7.07 -26.77 36.96
CA VAL A 248 5.95 -27.66 37.30
C VAL A 248 6.12 -28.97 36.54
N ASP A 249 5.68 -30.08 37.13
CA ASP A 249 5.80 -31.38 36.49
C ASP A 249 4.75 -31.57 35.38
N VAL A 250 5.18 -32.20 34.28
CA VAL A 250 4.33 -32.61 33.17
C VAL A 250 4.05 -34.09 33.32
N PHE A 251 2.79 -34.44 33.58
CA PHE A 251 2.38 -35.81 33.83
C PHE A 251 2.36 -36.63 32.53
N PHE A 252 2.98 -37.80 32.53
CA PHE A 252 2.86 -38.76 31.43
C PHE A 252 2.27 -40.06 32.00
N PRO A 253 1.18 -40.60 31.42
CA PRO A 253 0.61 -41.85 31.92
C PRO A 253 1.61 -43.01 31.73
N PRO A 254 1.56 -44.06 32.57
CA PRO A 254 2.51 -45.17 32.53
C PRO A 254 2.50 -45.93 31.20
N GLU A 255 1.39 -45.89 30.46
CA GLU A 255 1.24 -46.45 29.11
C GLU A 255 2.04 -45.67 28.05
N ALA A 256 2.40 -44.41 28.33
CA ALA A 256 3.05 -43.49 27.41
C ALA A 256 4.53 -43.27 27.77
N GLN A 257 5.30 -44.35 27.93
CA GLN A 257 6.71 -44.30 28.37
C GLN A 257 7.63 -43.52 27.41
N ASN A 258 7.40 -43.63 26.11
CA ASN A 258 8.20 -42.97 25.07
C ASN A 258 7.57 -41.68 24.55
N ASP A 259 6.52 -41.18 25.20
CA ASP A 259 5.87 -39.93 24.81
C ASP A 259 6.72 -38.71 25.21
N PHE A 260 6.56 -37.58 24.56
CA PHE A 260 7.29 -36.36 24.91
C PHE A 260 6.55 -35.14 24.34
N PRO A 261 6.81 -33.92 24.86
CA PRO A 261 6.21 -32.70 24.30
C PRO A 261 6.64 -32.49 22.85
N VAL A 262 5.71 -32.21 21.95
CA VAL A 262 5.98 -31.96 20.52
C VAL A 262 5.70 -30.53 20.13
N ALA A 263 4.61 -29.96 20.63
CA ALA A 263 4.20 -28.61 20.29
C ALA A 263 3.72 -27.86 21.53
N MET A 264 4.03 -26.57 21.58
CA MET A 264 3.55 -25.65 22.62
C MET A 264 3.00 -24.39 21.94
N GLN A 265 1.84 -23.92 22.39
CA GLN A 265 1.28 -22.62 22.00
C GLN A 265 0.72 -21.92 23.23
N ILE A 266 0.69 -20.59 23.20
CA ILE A 266 0.20 -19.78 24.32
C ILE A 266 -1.05 -19.04 23.87
N GLY A 267 -2.16 -19.29 24.56
CA GLY A 267 -3.40 -18.55 24.40
C GLY A 267 -3.32 -17.24 25.18
N ALA A 268 -2.75 -16.21 24.58
CA ALA A 268 -2.51 -14.91 25.23
C ALA A 268 -3.79 -14.29 25.81
N LYS A 269 -4.96 -14.48 25.18
CA LYS A 269 -6.25 -13.98 25.68
C LYS A 269 -6.60 -14.52 27.07
N HIS A 270 -6.30 -15.79 27.31
CA HIS A 270 -6.64 -16.47 28.57
C HIS A 270 -5.45 -16.66 29.51
N GLY A 271 -4.23 -16.37 29.05
CA GLY A 271 -3.00 -16.66 29.78
C GLY A 271 -2.86 -18.17 30.04
N VAL A 272 -3.08 -19.00 29.04
CA VAL A 272 -2.97 -20.47 29.16
C VAL A 272 -1.97 -21.04 28.16
N ILE A 273 -1.31 -22.13 28.53
CA ILE A 273 -0.34 -22.86 27.71
C ILE A 273 -1.02 -24.14 27.21
N TYR A 274 -1.09 -24.29 25.89
CA TYR A 274 -1.47 -25.54 25.24
C TYR A 274 -0.20 -26.32 24.93
N LEU A 275 -0.10 -27.54 25.45
CA LEU A 275 1.01 -28.45 25.21
C LEU A 275 0.46 -29.74 24.59
N ILE A 276 0.99 -30.11 23.42
CA ILE A 276 0.64 -31.35 22.73
C ILE A 276 1.83 -32.30 22.79
N THR A 277 1.57 -33.55 23.14
CA THR A 277 2.57 -34.62 23.18
C THR A 277 2.59 -35.46 21.89
N LYS A 278 3.62 -36.27 21.72
CA LYS A 278 3.80 -37.16 20.56
C LYS A 278 2.64 -38.12 20.37
N TYR A 279 2.06 -38.62 21.46
CA TYR A 279 0.94 -39.58 21.43
C TYR A 279 -0.45 -38.91 21.34
N GLY A 280 -0.48 -37.59 21.15
CA GLY A 280 -1.72 -36.83 20.94
C GLY A 280 -2.44 -36.46 22.25
N TYR A 281 -1.73 -36.42 23.38
CA TYR A 281 -2.25 -35.82 24.61
C TYR A 281 -2.16 -34.31 24.52
N LEU A 282 -3.26 -33.65 24.87
CA LEU A 282 -3.32 -32.23 25.14
C LEU A 282 -3.22 -32.00 26.64
N HIS A 283 -2.37 -31.07 27.02
CA HIS A 283 -2.32 -30.51 28.35
C HIS A 283 -2.58 -29.01 28.25
N LEU A 284 -3.37 -28.51 29.19
CA LEU A 284 -3.65 -27.10 29.34
C LEU A 284 -3.11 -26.66 30.70
N TYR A 285 -2.20 -25.70 30.72
CA TYR A 285 -1.61 -25.12 31.94
C TYR A 285 -1.95 -23.64 32.07
N ASP A 286 -2.03 -23.14 33.28
CA ASP A 286 -2.05 -21.69 33.55
C ASP A 286 -0.65 -21.09 33.35
N LEU A 287 -0.54 -20.00 32.62
CA LEU A 287 0.73 -19.34 32.31
C LEU A 287 1.36 -18.67 33.55
N GLU A 288 0.55 -18.22 34.51
CA GLU A 288 1.03 -17.46 35.66
C GLU A 288 1.54 -18.37 36.79
N SER A 289 0.75 -19.39 37.13
CA SER A 289 1.08 -20.33 38.21
C SER A 289 1.77 -21.60 37.72
N GLY A 290 1.59 -21.98 36.46
CA GLY A 290 2.01 -23.27 35.92
C GLY A 290 1.10 -24.44 36.31
N VAL A 291 -0.05 -24.20 36.97
CA VAL A 291 -0.98 -25.26 37.38
C VAL A 291 -1.58 -25.94 36.16
N CYS A 292 -1.61 -27.28 36.16
CA CYS A 292 -2.28 -28.05 35.12
C CYS A 292 -3.80 -27.95 35.28
N ILE A 293 -4.50 -27.44 34.26
CA ILE A 293 -5.95 -27.27 34.23
C ILE A 293 -6.62 -28.52 33.67
N CYS A 294 -6.17 -29.00 32.52
CA CYS A 294 -6.82 -30.12 31.84
C CYS A 294 -5.80 -31.00 31.15
N MET A 295 -6.06 -32.30 31.16
CA MET A 295 -5.30 -33.28 30.41
C MET A 295 -6.27 -34.23 29.73
N ASN A 296 -6.16 -34.36 28.40
CA ASN A 296 -6.98 -35.29 27.66
C ASN A 296 -6.29 -35.77 26.39
N ARG A 297 -6.57 -36.99 25.94
CA ARG A 297 -6.08 -37.49 24.65
C ARG A 297 -7.03 -37.04 23.55
N ILE A 298 -6.54 -36.17 22.66
CA ILE A 298 -7.34 -35.58 21.57
C ILE A 298 -7.11 -36.25 20.22
N SER A 299 -6.02 -37.00 20.07
CA SER A 299 -5.71 -37.73 18.84
C SER A 299 -5.04 -39.07 19.18
N ALA A 300 -5.37 -40.11 18.42
CA ALA A 300 -4.66 -41.38 18.49
C ALA A 300 -3.28 -41.29 17.82
N ASP A 301 -3.19 -40.45 16.79
CA ASP A 301 -2.02 -40.24 15.94
C ASP A 301 -1.29 -38.95 16.30
N THR A 302 0.02 -38.88 16.00
CA THR A 302 0.82 -37.68 16.25
C THR A 302 0.30 -36.49 15.45
N ILE A 303 0.06 -35.38 16.16
CA ILE A 303 -0.10 -34.05 15.57
C ILE A 303 1.31 -33.50 15.31
N PHE A 304 1.75 -33.52 14.06
CA PHE A 304 3.15 -33.24 13.71
C PHE A 304 3.39 -31.78 13.33
N VAL A 305 2.35 -31.03 12.99
CA VAL A 305 2.42 -29.60 12.71
C VAL A 305 1.30 -28.88 13.47
N THR A 306 1.62 -27.70 14.01
CA THR A 306 0.66 -26.89 14.76
C THR A 306 0.89 -25.41 14.50
N ALA A 307 -0.17 -24.63 14.61
CA ALA A 307 -0.15 -23.18 14.55
C ALA A 307 -1.04 -22.59 15.66
N PRO A 308 -0.83 -21.33 16.07
CA PRO A 308 -1.79 -20.64 16.93
C PRO A 308 -3.10 -20.42 16.16
N HIS A 309 -4.22 -20.75 16.78
CA HIS A 309 -5.54 -20.44 16.23
C HIS A 309 -5.99 -19.07 16.74
N LYS A 310 -5.82 -18.03 15.92
CA LYS A 310 -5.99 -16.63 16.33
C LYS A 310 -7.42 -16.29 16.76
N PRO A 311 -8.49 -16.68 16.02
CA PRO A 311 -9.87 -16.32 16.37
C PRO A 311 -10.30 -16.76 17.77
N THR A 312 -9.87 -17.94 18.21
CA THR A 312 -10.26 -18.53 19.49
C THR A 312 -9.16 -18.48 20.55
N SER A 313 -8.02 -17.84 20.26
CA SER A 313 -6.82 -17.88 21.10
C SER A 313 -6.43 -19.32 21.52
N GLY A 314 -6.48 -20.24 20.55
CA GLY A 314 -6.27 -21.67 20.74
C GLY A 314 -5.05 -22.23 20.00
N ILE A 315 -5.05 -23.54 19.80
CA ILE A 315 -4.09 -24.28 19.00
C ILE A 315 -4.83 -25.02 17.88
N ILE A 316 -4.28 -25.00 16.67
CA ILE A 316 -4.75 -25.81 15.54
C ILE A 316 -3.59 -26.69 15.06
N GLY A 317 -3.88 -27.90 14.62
CA GLY A 317 -2.88 -28.89 14.22
C GLY A 317 -3.40 -29.92 13.23
N VAL A 318 -2.47 -30.56 12.52
CA VAL A 318 -2.77 -31.66 11.60
C VAL A 318 -2.12 -32.94 12.10
N ASN A 319 -2.90 -34.02 12.19
CA ASN A 319 -2.38 -35.34 12.55
C ASN A 319 -2.01 -36.18 11.32
N LYS A 320 -1.33 -37.31 11.54
CA LYS A 320 -0.91 -38.23 10.46
C LYS A 320 -2.07 -38.85 9.66
N LYS A 321 -3.28 -38.89 10.21
CA LYS A 321 -4.48 -39.32 9.49
C LYS A 321 -5.06 -38.25 8.57
N GLY A 322 -4.57 -37.01 8.68
CA GLY A 322 -5.05 -35.89 7.89
C GLY A 322 -6.16 -35.08 8.54
N GLN A 323 -6.46 -35.32 9.82
CA GLN A 323 -7.50 -34.58 10.52
C GLN A 323 -6.95 -33.21 10.91
N VAL A 324 -7.69 -32.17 10.57
CA VAL A 324 -7.39 -30.80 10.99
C VAL A 324 -8.15 -30.53 12.28
N LEU A 325 -7.42 -30.56 13.40
CA LEU A 325 -7.97 -30.49 14.75
C LEU A 325 -7.63 -29.14 15.38
N SER A 326 -8.58 -28.52 16.06
CA SER A 326 -8.33 -27.36 16.91
C SER A 326 -8.83 -27.57 18.33
N VAL A 327 -8.14 -26.90 19.26
CA VAL A 327 -8.53 -26.83 20.65
C VAL A 327 -8.41 -25.41 21.16
N CYS A 328 -9.44 -24.93 21.83
CA CYS A 328 -9.43 -23.66 22.54
C CYS A 328 -10.07 -23.78 23.92
N VAL A 329 -9.91 -22.75 24.74
CA VAL A 329 -10.63 -22.61 26.01
C VAL A 329 -12.12 -22.48 25.75
N GLU A 330 -12.93 -23.17 26.55
CA GLU A 330 -14.38 -22.93 26.62
C GLU A 330 -14.66 -21.89 27.71
N GLU A 331 -14.94 -20.66 27.29
CA GLU A 331 -15.02 -19.47 28.16
C GLU A 331 -16.09 -19.59 29.25
N ASP A 332 -17.22 -20.24 28.95
CA ASP A 332 -18.32 -20.43 29.90
C ASP A 332 -18.02 -21.50 30.97
N ASN A 333 -17.14 -22.45 30.64
CA ASN A 333 -16.93 -23.64 31.45
C ASN A 333 -15.61 -23.61 32.24
N ILE A 334 -14.57 -22.94 31.75
CA ILE A 334 -13.22 -23.02 32.35
C ILE A 334 -13.17 -22.58 33.82
N VAL A 335 -13.89 -21.51 34.19
CA VAL A 335 -13.93 -21.00 35.56
C VAL A 335 -14.65 -21.99 36.47
N ASN A 336 -15.81 -22.49 36.04
CA ASN A 336 -16.59 -23.49 36.76
C ASN A 336 -15.80 -24.81 36.93
N TYR A 337 -15.10 -25.22 35.88
CA TYR A 337 -14.24 -26.40 35.87
C TYR A 337 -13.08 -26.27 36.85
N ALA A 338 -12.33 -25.16 36.82
CA ALA A 338 -11.24 -24.91 37.75
C ALA A 338 -11.73 -24.88 39.22
N THR A 339 -12.93 -24.36 39.44
CA THR A 339 -13.50 -24.22 40.79
C THR A 339 -14.02 -25.54 41.34
N ASN A 340 -14.85 -26.26 40.57
CA ASN A 340 -15.62 -27.39 41.08
C ASN A 340 -14.99 -28.75 40.74
N VAL A 341 -14.36 -28.88 39.57
CA VAL A 341 -13.72 -30.14 39.14
C VAL A 341 -12.28 -30.20 39.62
N LEU A 342 -11.51 -29.13 39.41
CA LEU A 342 -10.12 -29.04 39.86
C LEU A 342 -9.99 -28.71 41.35
N GLN A 343 -11.09 -28.29 41.98
CA GLN A 343 -11.15 -27.86 43.38
C GLN A 343 -10.14 -26.75 43.72
N ASN A 344 -9.86 -25.87 42.74
CA ASN A 344 -8.94 -24.74 42.90
C ASN A 344 -9.67 -23.41 42.67
N PRO A 345 -10.37 -22.88 43.68
CA PRO A 345 -11.14 -21.65 43.56
C PRO A 345 -10.24 -20.42 43.35
N ASP A 346 -9.00 -20.43 43.84
CA ASP A 346 -8.06 -19.32 43.66
C ASP A 346 -7.65 -19.16 42.20
N LEU A 347 -7.37 -20.28 41.50
CA LEU A 347 -7.13 -20.27 40.07
C LEU A 347 -8.36 -19.81 39.29
N GLY A 348 -9.55 -20.31 39.65
CA GLY A 348 -10.82 -19.90 39.04
C GLY A 348 -11.05 -18.38 39.15
N LEU A 349 -10.77 -17.80 40.32
CA LEU A 349 -10.83 -16.36 40.55
C LEU A 349 -9.83 -15.59 39.69
N ARG A 350 -8.56 -16.01 39.64
CA ARG A 350 -7.54 -15.32 38.81
C ARG A 350 -7.87 -15.38 37.33
N LEU A 351 -8.29 -16.54 36.82
CA LEU A 351 -8.72 -16.68 35.42
C LEU A 351 -9.90 -15.77 35.10
N ALA A 352 -10.87 -15.65 36.02
CA ALA A 352 -12.02 -14.78 35.84
C ALA A 352 -11.65 -13.28 35.83
N VAL A 353 -10.79 -12.80 36.74
CA VAL A 353 -10.30 -11.41 36.71
C VAL A 353 -9.50 -11.16 35.43
N ARG A 354 -8.49 -11.99 35.18
CA ARG A 354 -7.49 -11.77 34.13
C ARG A 354 -8.09 -11.78 32.73
N SER A 355 -9.08 -12.65 32.51
CA SER A 355 -9.69 -12.85 31.20
C SER A 355 -11.13 -12.35 31.10
N ASN A 356 -11.61 -11.64 32.14
CA ASN A 356 -12.97 -11.11 32.25
C ASN A 356 -14.07 -12.17 31.95
N LEU A 357 -13.88 -13.39 32.47
CA LEU A 357 -14.75 -14.54 32.24
C LEU A 357 -15.91 -14.58 33.25
N ALA A 358 -17.06 -15.11 32.81
CA ALA A 358 -18.22 -15.34 33.67
C ALA A 358 -18.06 -16.63 34.52
N GLY A 359 -18.88 -16.80 35.56
CA GLY A 359 -18.92 -18.02 36.36
C GLY A 359 -18.18 -17.95 37.70
N ALA A 360 -17.46 -16.86 37.97
CA ALA A 360 -16.84 -16.60 39.27
C ALA A 360 -17.68 -15.71 40.19
N GLU A 361 -18.89 -15.31 39.80
CA GLU A 361 -19.73 -14.36 40.55
C GLU A 361 -19.88 -14.79 42.01
N LYS A 362 -20.19 -16.07 42.22
CA LYS A 362 -20.36 -16.65 43.56
C LYS A 362 -19.06 -16.69 44.35
N LEU A 363 -17.91 -16.82 43.70
CA LEU A 363 -16.60 -16.85 44.35
C LEU A 363 -16.18 -15.45 44.82
N PHE A 364 -16.41 -14.42 43.99
CA PHE A 364 -16.17 -13.03 44.40
C PHE A 364 -17.03 -12.66 45.62
N VAL A 365 -18.32 -13.01 45.61
CA VAL A 365 -19.22 -12.78 46.76
C VAL A 365 -18.74 -13.52 48.00
N ARG A 366 -18.31 -14.78 47.89
CA ARG A 366 -17.74 -15.53 49.02
C ARG A 366 -16.47 -14.89 49.55
N LYS A 367 -15.49 -14.61 48.68
CA LYS A 367 -14.21 -13.99 49.06
C LYS A 367 -14.41 -12.62 49.70
N PHE A 368 -15.32 -11.81 49.15
CA PHE A 368 -15.72 -10.54 49.73
C PHE A 368 -16.30 -10.73 51.13
N ASN A 369 -17.29 -11.60 51.30
CA ASN A 369 -17.90 -11.84 52.62
C ASN A 369 -16.88 -12.38 53.65
N THR A 370 -15.94 -13.23 53.24
CA THR A 370 -14.86 -13.74 54.11
C THR A 370 -13.92 -12.61 54.57
N LEU A 371 -13.41 -11.80 53.64
CA LEU A 371 -12.54 -10.66 53.98
C LEU A 371 -13.27 -9.61 54.83
N PHE A 372 -14.55 -9.40 54.54
CA PHE A 372 -15.40 -8.48 55.28
C PHE A 372 -15.65 -8.97 56.71
N ALA A 373 -15.90 -10.27 56.90
CA ALA A 373 -16.04 -10.88 58.23
C ALA A 373 -14.72 -10.89 59.04
N GLN A 374 -13.57 -10.91 58.37
CA GLN A 374 -12.24 -10.81 58.98
C GLN A 374 -11.85 -9.38 59.40
N GLY A 375 -12.66 -8.37 59.05
CA GLY A 375 -12.34 -6.97 59.32
C GLY A 375 -11.32 -6.33 58.34
N SER A 376 -10.90 -7.06 57.30
CA SER A 376 -9.96 -6.59 56.28
C SER A 376 -10.67 -5.76 55.20
N TYR A 377 -11.22 -4.61 55.59
CA TYR A 377 -12.09 -3.80 54.73
C TYR A 377 -11.40 -3.25 53.47
N ALA A 378 -10.12 -2.86 53.55
CA ALA A 378 -9.37 -2.37 52.41
C ALA A 378 -9.17 -3.44 51.32
N GLU A 379 -8.94 -4.70 51.72
CA GLU A 379 -8.82 -5.81 50.77
C GLU A 379 -10.18 -6.24 50.22
N ALA A 380 -11.21 -6.25 51.07
CA ALA A 380 -12.59 -6.48 50.63
C ALA A 380 -13.02 -5.43 49.58
N ALA A 381 -12.64 -4.16 49.78
CA ALA A 381 -12.88 -3.10 48.82
C ALA A 381 -12.13 -3.31 47.50
N LYS A 382 -10.86 -3.73 47.54
CA LYS A 382 -10.11 -4.09 46.32
C LYS A 382 -10.77 -5.24 45.55
N VAL A 383 -11.25 -6.27 46.25
CA VAL A 383 -11.96 -7.42 45.63
C VAL A 383 -13.28 -6.98 45.00
N ALA A 384 -14.01 -6.07 45.65
CA ALA A 384 -15.24 -5.51 45.09
C ALA A 384 -14.96 -4.65 43.84
N ALA A 385 -13.86 -3.90 43.86
CA ALA A 385 -13.43 -3.05 42.75
C ALA A 385 -12.92 -3.86 41.53
N SER A 386 -12.17 -4.94 41.77
CA SER A 386 -11.61 -5.81 40.71
C SER A 386 -12.54 -6.90 40.21
N ALA A 387 -13.77 -6.99 40.74
CA ALA A 387 -14.73 -8.00 40.32
C ALA A 387 -15.12 -7.81 38.84
N PRO A 388 -15.03 -8.87 38.00
CA PRO A 388 -15.35 -8.79 36.58
C PRO A 388 -16.80 -8.36 36.40
N LYS A 389 -17.07 -7.55 35.36
CA LYS A 389 -18.41 -7.00 35.06
C LYS A 389 -19.08 -6.24 36.22
N GLY A 390 -18.33 -5.82 37.26
CA GLY A 390 -18.88 -5.04 38.38
C GLY A 390 -19.88 -5.80 39.27
N ILE A 391 -19.78 -7.13 39.37
CA ILE A 391 -20.72 -7.98 40.15
C ILE A 391 -20.87 -7.53 41.61
N LEU A 392 -19.78 -7.06 42.22
CA LEU A 392 -19.76 -6.58 43.61
C LEU A 392 -19.97 -5.08 43.73
N ARG A 393 -20.11 -4.34 42.63
CA ARG A 393 -20.38 -2.89 42.62
C ARG A 393 -21.89 -2.63 42.69
N THR A 394 -22.52 -3.18 43.72
CA THR A 394 -23.97 -3.16 43.93
C THR A 394 -24.35 -2.39 45.19
N ARG A 395 -25.64 -2.05 45.29
CA ARG A 395 -26.21 -1.37 46.47
C ARG A 395 -25.95 -2.13 47.77
N GLU A 396 -25.98 -3.47 47.73
CA GLU A 396 -25.73 -4.31 48.91
C GLU A 396 -24.31 -4.17 49.44
N THR A 397 -23.31 -4.08 48.57
CA THR A 397 -21.90 -3.90 48.96
C THR A 397 -21.70 -2.54 49.62
N VAL A 398 -22.30 -1.48 49.06
CA VAL A 398 -22.24 -0.13 49.63
C VAL A 398 -22.92 -0.09 51.01
N GLN A 399 -24.09 -0.71 51.15
CA GLN A 399 -24.80 -0.81 52.43
C GLN A 399 -24.00 -1.58 53.49
N LYS A 400 -23.29 -2.66 53.10
CA LYS A 400 -22.39 -3.37 54.01
C LYS A 400 -21.29 -2.44 54.52
N PHE A 401 -20.58 -1.72 53.64
CA PHE A 401 -19.56 -0.76 54.07
C PHE A 401 -20.11 0.40 54.90
N GLN A 402 -21.34 0.84 54.63
CA GLN A 402 -22.03 1.89 55.38
C GLN A 402 -22.42 1.46 56.80
N SER A 403 -22.74 0.18 57.00
CA SER A 403 -23.14 -0.36 58.32
C SER A 403 -22.01 -0.40 59.37
N ILE A 404 -20.75 -0.19 58.94
CA ILE A 404 -19.59 -0.20 59.84
C ILE A 404 -19.32 1.22 60.34
N PRO A 405 -19.35 1.45 61.68
CA PRO A 405 -19.00 2.75 62.25
C PRO A 405 -17.51 3.05 62.06
N ALA A 406 -17.17 4.31 61.76
CA ALA A 406 -15.78 4.75 61.64
C ALA A 406 -15.07 4.69 63.01
N GLN A 407 -13.91 4.02 63.08
CA GLN A 407 -13.06 4.06 64.26
C GLN A 407 -12.31 5.40 64.34
N SER A 408 -12.20 5.95 65.54
CA SER A 408 -11.55 7.26 65.79
C SER A 408 -10.12 7.27 65.26
N GLY A 409 -9.84 8.12 64.26
CA GLY A 409 -8.52 8.29 63.65
C GLY A 409 -8.25 7.50 62.37
N GLN A 410 -9.16 6.63 61.92
CA GLN A 410 -9.06 5.95 60.63
C GLN A 410 -10.16 6.42 59.66
N ALA A 411 -9.83 6.51 58.36
CA ALA A 411 -10.80 6.82 57.32
C ALA A 411 -11.90 5.75 57.30
N SER A 412 -13.16 6.16 57.14
CA SER A 412 -14.29 5.22 57.15
C SER A 412 -14.10 4.13 56.07
N PRO A 413 -14.44 2.86 56.35
CA PRO A 413 -14.33 1.77 55.36
C PRO A 413 -15.02 2.08 54.03
N LEU A 414 -16.14 2.82 54.09
CA LEU A 414 -16.86 3.28 52.91
C LEU A 414 -16.07 4.30 52.07
N LEU A 415 -15.35 5.23 52.70
CA LEU A 415 -14.52 6.20 51.99
C LEU A 415 -13.25 5.56 51.43
N GLN A 416 -12.72 4.53 52.10
CA GLN A 416 -11.64 3.68 51.54
C GLN A 416 -12.12 2.92 50.29
N TYR A 417 -13.35 2.39 50.29
CA TYR A 417 -13.95 1.72 49.14
C TYR A 417 -14.05 2.65 47.92
N PHE A 418 -14.61 3.85 48.10
CA PHE A 418 -14.70 4.82 47.00
C PHE A 418 -13.34 5.33 46.52
N GLY A 419 -12.37 5.52 47.44
CA GLY A 419 -11.02 5.91 47.06
C GLY A 419 -10.37 4.90 46.12
N ILE A 420 -10.44 3.60 46.45
CA ILE A 420 -9.90 2.52 45.60
C ILE A 420 -10.60 2.48 44.25
N LEU A 421 -11.92 2.67 44.21
CA LEU A 421 -12.67 2.69 42.94
C LEU A 421 -12.29 3.89 42.06
N LEU A 422 -12.13 5.08 42.64
CA LEU A 422 -11.73 6.30 41.92
C LEU A 422 -10.31 6.20 41.32
N ASP A 423 -9.43 5.41 41.95
CA ASP A 423 -8.10 5.11 41.43
C ASP A 423 -8.13 4.08 40.29
N GLN A 424 -9.11 3.16 40.29
CA GLN A 424 -9.25 2.13 39.26
C GLN A 424 -10.03 2.60 38.02
N GLY A 425 -11.03 3.48 38.18
CA GLY A 425 -11.84 3.96 37.05
C GLY A 425 -13.08 4.78 37.45
N GLN A 426 -14.07 4.82 36.56
CA GLN A 426 -15.31 5.58 36.74
C GLN A 426 -16.27 4.88 37.73
N LEU A 427 -16.85 5.65 38.66
CA LEU A 427 -17.90 5.22 39.59
C LEU A 427 -19.23 5.03 38.88
N ASN A 428 -20.04 4.05 39.29
CA ASN A 428 -21.38 3.87 38.73
C ASN A 428 -22.39 4.88 39.31
N LYS A 429 -23.62 4.93 38.78
CA LYS A 429 -24.67 5.86 39.26
C LYS A 429 -24.89 5.84 40.78
N LEU A 430 -24.99 4.64 41.36
CA LEU A 430 -25.26 4.45 42.79
C LEU A 430 -24.08 4.89 43.66
N GLU A 431 -22.87 4.51 43.27
CA GLU A 431 -21.63 4.85 43.95
C GLU A 431 -21.35 6.36 43.88
N SER A 432 -21.59 6.95 42.71
CA SER A 432 -21.49 8.40 42.52
C SER A 432 -22.47 9.13 43.43
N LEU A 433 -23.71 8.66 43.54
CA LEU A 433 -24.71 9.23 44.45
C LEU A 433 -24.29 9.21 45.92
N GLU A 434 -23.90 8.05 46.43
CA GLU A 434 -23.55 7.87 47.84
C GLU A 434 -22.25 8.63 48.20
N LEU A 435 -21.25 8.62 47.31
CA LEU A 435 -20.04 9.42 47.49
C LEU A 435 -20.37 10.91 47.53
N CYS A 436 -21.18 11.38 46.58
CA CYS A 436 -21.52 12.80 46.49
C CYS A 436 -22.41 13.24 47.67
N HIS A 437 -23.31 12.39 48.15
CA HIS A 437 -24.11 12.65 49.35
C HIS A 437 -23.22 12.86 50.58
N LEU A 438 -22.20 12.02 50.79
CA LEU A 438 -21.24 12.17 51.88
C LEU A 438 -20.39 13.45 51.75
N VAL A 439 -19.91 13.75 50.55
CA VAL A 439 -19.03 14.91 50.29
C VAL A 439 -19.79 16.23 50.38
N LEU A 440 -21.06 16.26 49.95
CA LEU A 440 -21.93 17.42 50.06
C LEU A 440 -22.33 17.69 51.52
N GLN A 441 -22.59 16.66 52.33
CA GLN A 441 -22.80 16.81 53.78
C GLN A 441 -21.59 17.42 54.50
N GLN A 442 -20.37 17.14 54.01
CA GLN A 442 -19.13 17.71 54.54
C GLN A 442 -18.78 19.09 53.96
N GLY A 443 -19.56 19.61 53.00
CA GLY A 443 -19.33 20.92 52.37
C GLY A 443 -18.14 20.98 51.40
N CYS A 444 -17.53 19.85 51.04
CA CYS A 444 -16.31 19.80 50.23
C CYS A 444 -16.58 19.81 48.71
N LYS A 445 -17.25 20.84 48.20
CA LYS A 445 -17.66 20.96 46.78
C LYS A 445 -16.51 20.92 45.76
N GLN A 446 -15.30 21.34 46.15
CA GLN A 446 -14.13 21.38 45.24
C GLN A 446 -13.70 19.97 44.76
N LEU A 447 -13.91 18.94 45.59
CA LEU A 447 -13.60 17.56 45.21
C LEU A 447 -14.54 17.06 44.11
N LEU A 448 -15.83 17.44 44.20
CA LEU A 448 -16.84 17.10 43.21
C LEU A 448 -16.52 17.72 41.85
N GLU A 449 -16.12 18.99 41.83
CA GLU A 449 -15.67 19.67 40.60
C GLU A 449 -14.46 18.97 39.96
N LYS A 450 -13.49 18.53 40.78
CA LYS A 450 -12.32 17.81 40.30
C LYS A 450 -12.72 16.47 39.67
N TRP A 451 -13.54 15.68 40.34
CA TRP A 451 -13.97 14.37 39.83
C TRP A 451 -14.86 14.47 38.58
N LEU A 452 -15.68 15.52 38.47
CA LEU A 452 -16.46 15.79 37.26
C LEU A 452 -15.59 16.24 36.08
N LYS A 453 -14.46 16.92 36.33
CA LYS A 453 -13.49 17.27 35.27
C LYS A 453 -12.63 16.07 34.84
N GLU A 454 -12.34 15.15 35.75
CA GLU A 454 -11.58 13.92 35.47
C GLU A 454 -12.46 12.77 34.93
N ASP A 455 -13.75 13.01 34.67
CA ASP A 455 -14.76 12.02 34.22
C ASP A 455 -14.83 10.75 35.10
N LYS A 456 -14.58 10.90 36.41
CA LYS A 456 -14.55 9.79 37.37
C LYS A 456 -15.92 9.38 37.92
N LEU A 457 -16.97 10.16 37.65
CA LEU A 457 -18.33 9.92 38.14
C LEU A 457 -19.27 9.61 36.98
N GLU A 458 -20.13 8.60 37.14
CA GLU A 458 -21.26 8.40 36.25
C GLU A 458 -22.41 9.30 36.70
N CYS A 459 -22.73 10.29 35.86
CA CYS A 459 -23.74 11.28 36.18
C CYS A 459 -25.15 10.70 36.00
N SER A 460 -26.05 10.98 36.94
CA SER A 460 -27.46 10.57 36.91
C SER A 460 -28.39 11.74 37.21
N GLU A 461 -29.69 11.53 36.96
CA GLU A 461 -30.74 12.50 37.32
C GLU A 461 -30.74 12.80 38.82
N GLU A 462 -30.78 11.77 39.64
CA GLU A 462 -30.77 11.87 41.11
C GLU A 462 -29.52 12.59 41.62
N LEU A 463 -28.37 12.39 40.97
CA LEU A 463 -27.12 13.06 41.35
C LEU A 463 -27.21 14.54 41.06
N GLY A 464 -27.78 14.91 39.91
CA GLY A 464 -28.03 16.29 39.58
C GLY A 464 -28.99 16.96 40.57
N ASP A 465 -30.04 16.27 41.03
CA ASP A 465 -31.00 16.81 42.01
C ASP A 465 -30.31 17.09 43.35
N LEU A 466 -29.48 16.14 43.78
CA LEU A 466 -28.73 16.26 45.02
C LEU A 466 -27.76 17.45 44.96
N VAL A 467 -27.01 17.60 43.87
CA VAL A 467 -26.08 18.72 43.67
C VAL A 467 -26.83 20.05 43.54
N LYS A 468 -28.03 20.05 42.93
CA LYS A 468 -28.84 21.26 42.72
C LYS A 468 -29.22 21.96 44.02
N THR A 469 -29.39 21.22 45.13
CA THR A 469 -29.65 21.80 46.46
C THR A 469 -28.52 22.70 46.95
N THR A 470 -27.30 22.49 46.45
CA THR A 470 -26.10 23.19 46.90
C THR A 470 -25.62 24.19 45.85
N ASP A 471 -25.51 23.77 44.59
CA ASP A 471 -25.04 24.59 43.47
C ASP A 471 -25.79 24.24 42.16
N PRO A 472 -26.69 25.13 41.69
CA PRO A 472 -27.43 24.90 40.45
C PRO A 472 -26.57 24.93 39.17
N MET A 473 -25.42 25.62 39.17
CA MET A 473 -24.51 25.65 38.02
C MET A 473 -23.71 24.35 37.90
N LEU A 474 -23.28 23.79 39.03
CA LEU A 474 -22.62 22.49 39.04
C LEU A 474 -23.60 21.37 38.67
N ALA A 475 -24.85 21.46 39.15
CA ALA A 475 -25.92 20.53 38.80
C ALA A 475 -26.22 20.51 37.30
N LEU A 476 -26.21 21.67 36.64
CA LEU A 476 -26.33 21.76 35.17
C LEU A 476 -25.26 20.91 34.47
N SER A 477 -24.02 20.96 34.95
CA SER A 477 -22.92 20.16 34.38
C SER A 477 -23.09 18.65 34.59
N VAL A 478 -23.74 18.26 35.69
CA VAL A 478 -24.09 16.86 35.99
C VAL A 478 -25.24 16.40 35.08
N TYR A 479 -26.32 17.17 34.97
CA TYR A 479 -27.46 16.83 34.11
C TYR A 479 -27.09 16.73 32.63
N LEU A 480 -26.17 17.58 32.16
CA LEU A 480 -25.70 17.57 30.78
C LEU A 480 -24.93 16.26 30.48
N ARG A 481 -24.07 15.82 31.40
CA ARG A 481 -23.37 14.52 31.31
C ARG A 481 -24.30 13.33 31.54
N ALA A 482 -25.33 13.47 32.38
CA ALA A 482 -26.33 12.43 32.64
C ALA A 482 -27.32 12.23 31.48
N ASN A 483 -27.29 13.11 30.49
CA ASN A 483 -28.20 13.11 29.34
C ASN A 483 -29.68 13.09 29.76
N VAL A 484 -30.08 14.02 30.66
CA VAL A 484 -31.48 14.18 31.12
C VAL A 484 -32.03 15.52 30.62
N PRO A 485 -32.64 15.55 29.41
CA PRO A 485 -32.93 16.83 28.76
C PRO A 485 -33.95 17.70 29.51
N SER A 486 -34.95 17.10 30.15
CA SER A 486 -35.99 17.80 30.92
C SER A 486 -35.37 18.66 32.04
N LYS A 487 -34.43 18.11 32.81
CA LYS A 487 -33.78 18.82 33.92
C LYS A 487 -32.68 19.77 33.47
N VAL A 488 -31.96 19.46 32.39
CA VAL A 488 -31.03 20.42 31.77
C VAL A 488 -31.79 21.69 31.34
N ILE A 489 -32.94 21.51 30.70
CA ILE A 489 -33.79 22.62 30.25
C ILE A 489 -34.36 23.39 31.44
N GLN A 490 -34.81 22.69 32.49
CA GLN A 490 -35.25 23.34 33.73
C GLN A 490 -34.13 24.16 34.39
N CYS A 491 -32.91 23.63 34.47
CA CYS A 491 -31.76 24.36 35.01
C CYS A 491 -31.37 25.56 34.14
N PHE A 492 -31.42 25.44 32.81
CA PHE A 492 -31.22 26.60 31.93
C PHE A 492 -32.31 27.65 32.11
N ALA A 493 -33.56 27.25 32.36
CA ALA A 493 -34.66 28.16 32.63
C ALA A 493 -34.49 28.89 33.97
N GLU A 494 -34.09 28.17 35.03
CA GLU A 494 -33.83 28.75 36.35
C GLU A 494 -32.58 29.65 36.37
N THR A 495 -31.58 29.37 35.54
CA THR A 495 -30.35 30.19 35.41
C THR A 495 -30.49 31.34 34.39
N GLY A 496 -31.66 31.49 33.75
CA GLY A 496 -31.93 32.57 32.80
C GLY A 496 -31.25 32.43 31.42
N GLN A 497 -30.69 31.26 31.09
CA GLN A 497 -29.95 31.01 29.86
C GLN A 497 -30.84 30.43 28.74
N PHE A 498 -31.92 31.13 28.41
CA PHE A 498 -32.97 30.62 27.51
C PHE A 498 -32.50 30.33 26.07
N GLN A 499 -31.50 31.05 25.56
CA GLN A 499 -30.93 30.80 24.22
C GLN A 499 -30.31 29.40 24.10
N LYS A 500 -29.70 28.89 25.18
CA LYS A 500 -29.05 27.57 25.19
C LYS A 500 -30.07 26.43 25.25
N ILE A 501 -31.30 26.67 25.71
CA ILE A 501 -32.38 25.67 25.77
C ILE A 501 -32.68 25.14 24.37
N VAL A 502 -32.91 26.05 23.41
CA VAL A 502 -33.27 25.69 22.04
C VAL A 502 -32.12 24.97 21.35
N LEU A 503 -30.89 25.48 21.50
CA LEU A 503 -29.69 24.87 20.93
C LEU A 503 -29.43 23.46 21.48
N TYR A 504 -29.61 23.26 22.78
CA TYR A 504 -29.45 21.97 23.42
C TYR A 504 -30.54 20.99 22.96
N ALA A 505 -31.82 21.40 23.00
CA ALA A 505 -32.96 20.60 22.58
C ALA A 505 -32.82 20.09 21.13
N LYS A 506 -32.37 20.96 20.21
CA LYS A 506 -32.07 20.57 18.82
C LYS A 506 -30.92 19.57 18.73
N LYS A 507 -29.83 19.77 19.48
CA LYS A 507 -28.65 18.90 19.44
C LYS A 507 -28.95 17.49 19.95
N VAL A 508 -29.81 17.35 20.96
CA VAL A 508 -30.18 16.05 21.54
C VAL A 508 -31.45 15.44 20.93
N GLY A 509 -32.18 16.19 20.10
CA GLY A 509 -33.45 15.76 19.49
C GLY A 509 -34.62 15.62 20.48
N TYR A 510 -34.62 16.39 21.57
CA TYR A 510 -35.67 16.35 22.60
C TYR A 510 -36.66 17.51 22.43
N THR A 511 -37.96 17.22 22.48
CA THR A 511 -39.06 18.20 22.35
C THR A 511 -39.72 18.48 23.70
N PRO A 512 -39.34 19.54 24.43
CA PRO A 512 -40.01 19.94 25.67
C PRO A 512 -41.40 20.55 25.40
N ASP A 513 -42.20 20.70 26.47
CA ASP A 513 -43.39 21.56 26.44
C ASP A 513 -42.97 23.04 26.39
N TRP A 514 -42.85 23.53 25.16
CA TRP A 514 -42.45 24.90 24.86
C TRP A 514 -43.43 25.94 25.41
N ILE A 515 -44.72 25.62 25.50
CA ILE A 515 -45.77 26.53 25.95
C ILE A 515 -45.67 26.74 27.47
N PHE A 516 -45.46 25.66 28.22
CA PHE A 516 -45.21 25.73 29.65
C PHE A 516 -43.95 26.54 29.97
N LEU A 517 -42.85 26.31 29.23
CA LEU A 517 -41.61 27.06 29.39
C LEU A 517 -41.82 28.55 29.06
N LEU A 518 -42.51 28.85 27.97
CA LEU A 518 -42.78 30.23 27.55
C LEU A 518 -43.66 30.98 28.56
N ARG A 519 -44.68 30.35 29.14
CA ARG A 519 -45.45 30.94 30.27
C ARG A 519 -44.55 31.24 31.48
N GLY A 520 -43.58 30.37 31.77
CA GLY A 520 -42.58 30.58 32.81
C GLY A 520 -41.68 31.79 32.51
N VAL A 521 -41.17 31.89 31.28
CA VAL A 521 -40.33 33.02 30.85
C VAL A 521 -41.10 34.34 30.86
N MET A 522 -42.33 34.35 30.34
CA MET A 522 -43.17 35.57 30.27
C MET A 522 -43.48 36.16 31.65
N LYS A 523 -43.57 35.31 32.70
CA LYS A 523 -43.74 35.76 34.09
C LYS A 523 -42.47 36.37 34.70
N ILE A 524 -41.28 35.94 34.24
CA ILE A 524 -39.99 36.40 34.76
C ILE A 524 -39.53 37.65 34.02
N SER A 525 -39.58 37.64 32.68
CA SER A 525 -39.08 38.70 31.82
C SER A 525 -39.81 38.71 30.46
N PRO A 526 -40.70 39.69 30.22
CA PRO A 526 -41.43 39.82 28.95
C PRO A 526 -40.50 39.97 27.72
N GLU A 527 -39.38 40.69 27.85
CA GLU A 527 -38.43 40.92 26.75
C GLU A 527 -37.67 39.64 26.34
N GLN A 528 -37.27 38.81 27.31
CA GLN A 528 -36.65 37.51 27.01
C GLN A 528 -37.70 36.52 26.51
N GLY A 529 -38.95 36.65 26.94
CA GLY A 529 -40.10 35.94 26.39
C GLY A 529 -40.30 36.23 24.90
N LEU A 530 -40.12 37.48 24.46
CA LEU A 530 -40.13 37.84 23.04
C LEU A 530 -38.98 37.19 22.26
N GLN A 531 -37.75 37.20 22.81
CA GLN A 531 -36.61 36.56 22.14
C GLN A 531 -36.77 35.04 22.05
N PHE A 532 -37.30 34.41 23.12
CA PHE A 532 -37.54 32.97 23.17
C PHE A 532 -38.65 32.53 22.20
N SER A 533 -39.76 33.28 22.14
CA SER A 533 -40.83 33.06 21.16
C SER A 533 -40.36 33.19 19.71
N ARG A 534 -39.47 34.13 19.40
CA ARG A 534 -38.83 34.22 18.07
C ARG A 534 -38.01 32.97 17.73
N MET A 535 -37.21 32.46 18.66
CA MET A 535 -36.39 31.26 18.43
C MET A 535 -37.23 29.99 18.22
N LEU A 536 -38.44 29.93 18.79
CA LEU A 536 -39.38 28.82 18.64
C LEU A 536 -39.99 28.69 17.24
N VAL A 537 -40.03 29.80 16.49
CA VAL A 537 -40.74 29.90 15.19
C VAL A 537 -39.77 30.09 14.01
N GLN A 538 -38.48 30.31 14.25
CA GLN A 538 -37.48 30.63 13.22
C GLN A 538 -37.15 29.49 12.23
N ASP A 539 -37.40 28.22 12.56
CA ASP A 539 -37.10 27.07 11.68
C ASP A 539 -38.29 26.71 10.76
N GLU A 540 -38.03 25.97 9.67
CA GLU A 540 -39.05 25.58 8.67
C GLU A 540 -40.26 24.84 9.28
N GLU A 541 -40.01 24.05 10.33
CA GLU A 541 -41.02 23.44 11.19
C GLU A 541 -41.11 24.20 12.54
N PRO A 542 -42.23 24.89 12.82
CA PRO A 542 -42.38 25.63 14.06
C PRO A 542 -42.47 24.66 15.25
N LEU A 543 -41.63 24.89 16.26
CA LEU A 543 -41.51 24.04 17.44
C LEU A 543 -42.73 24.13 18.37
N ALA A 544 -43.53 25.20 18.25
CA ALA A 544 -44.73 25.45 19.03
C ALA A 544 -45.82 26.14 18.18
N ASN A 545 -47.08 25.96 18.56
CA ASN A 545 -48.20 26.54 17.84
C ASN A 545 -48.28 28.06 18.07
N ILE A 546 -48.24 28.83 16.98
CA ILE A 546 -48.23 30.30 16.99
C ILE A 546 -49.48 30.85 17.69
N SER A 547 -50.65 30.24 17.52
CA SER A 547 -51.88 30.72 18.16
C SER A 547 -51.80 30.67 19.69
N GLN A 548 -51.21 29.61 20.25
CA GLN A 548 -51.05 29.46 21.70
C GLN A 548 -50.03 30.43 22.28
N ILE A 549 -48.97 30.77 21.53
CA ILE A 549 -48.00 31.78 21.93
C ILE A 549 -48.66 33.17 21.98
N VAL A 550 -49.49 33.46 20.99
CA VAL A 550 -50.25 34.72 20.88
C VAL A 550 -51.26 34.87 22.02
N ASP A 551 -51.98 33.79 22.35
CA ASP A 551 -52.89 33.78 23.51
C ASP A 551 -52.14 34.13 24.80
N ILE A 552 -50.91 33.64 24.99
CA ILE A 552 -50.07 33.96 26.17
C ILE A 552 -49.61 35.42 26.19
N PHE A 553 -49.34 36.03 25.04
CA PHE A 553 -49.05 37.47 24.97
C PHE A 553 -50.28 38.31 25.33
N MET A 554 -51.48 37.89 24.92
CA MET A 554 -52.74 38.57 25.24
C MET A 554 -53.15 38.38 26.70
N GLU A 555 -52.98 37.18 27.25
CA GLU A 555 -53.19 36.88 28.69
C GLU A 555 -52.41 37.87 29.57
N ASN A 556 -51.24 38.33 29.12
CA ASN A 556 -50.38 39.30 29.81
C ASN A 556 -50.53 40.76 29.34
N SER A 557 -51.49 41.06 28.47
CA SER A 557 -51.75 42.42 27.91
C SER A 557 -50.56 43.05 27.15
N LEU A 558 -49.66 42.23 26.59
CA LEU A 558 -48.43 42.68 25.92
C LEU A 558 -48.65 42.93 24.42
N ILE A 559 -49.54 43.86 24.07
CA ILE A 559 -50.01 44.08 22.68
C ILE A 559 -48.86 44.48 21.74
N GLN A 560 -47.98 45.41 22.13
CA GLN A 560 -46.86 45.85 21.27
C GLN A 560 -45.83 44.75 21.00
N GLN A 561 -45.56 43.91 22.01
CA GLN A 561 -44.64 42.77 21.89
C GLN A 561 -45.28 41.62 21.10
N CYS A 562 -46.60 41.43 21.23
CA CYS A 562 -47.38 40.50 20.41
C CYS A 562 -47.36 40.92 18.94
N THR A 563 -47.57 42.22 18.65
CA THR A 563 -47.48 42.77 17.30
C THR A 563 -46.08 42.55 16.72
N SER A 564 -45.00 42.85 17.47
CA SER A 564 -43.64 42.63 16.97
C SER A 564 -43.31 41.15 16.75
N PHE A 565 -43.79 40.26 17.63
CA PHE A 565 -43.67 38.81 17.46
C PHE A 565 -44.41 38.31 16.23
N LEU A 566 -45.67 38.68 16.06
CA LEU A 566 -46.51 38.27 14.92
C LEU A 566 -45.98 38.83 13.60
N LEU A 567 -45.42 40.04 13.58
CA LEU A 567 -44.75 40.59 12.40
C LEU A 567 -43.53 39.77 11.96
N ASP A 568 -42.75 39.26 12.92
CA ASP A 568 -41.61 38.38 12.62
C ASP A 568 -42.05 36.95 12.26
N ALA A 569 -43.04 36.41 12.97
CA ALA A 569 -43.52 35.04 12.79
C ALA A 569 -44.29 34.86 11.47
N LEU A 570 -45.14 35.83 11.11
CA LEU A 570 -45.95 35.81 9.89
C LEU A 570 -45.22 36.34 8.67
N LYS A 571 -43.92 36.67 8.79
CA LYS A 571 -43.10 37.25 7.71
C LYS A 571 -43.12 36.42 6.41
N ASN A 572 -43.35 35.11 6.53
CA ASN A 572 -43.42 34.17 5.39
C ASN A 572 -44.81 34.11 4.72
N ASN A 573 -45.80 34.83 5.26
CA ASN A 573 -47.13 35.06 4.67
C ASN A 573 -47.83 33.78 4.16
N ARG A 574 -48.00 32.77 5.03
CA ARG A 574 -48.58 31.48 4.65
C ARG A 574 -50.13 31.51 4.64
N PRO A 575 -50.80 30.78 3.72
CA PRO A 575 -52.27 30.76 3.64
C PRO A 575 -52.95 30.13 4.86
N ALA A 576 -52.29 29.18 5.55
CA ALA A 576 -52.81 28.55 6.77
C ALA A 576 -52.92 29.53 7.96
N GLU A 577 -52.22 30.68 7.89
CA GLU A 577 -52.13 31.67 8.96
C GLU A 577 -53.08 32.86 8.72
N GLY A 578 -53.98 32.79 7.72
CA GLY A 578 -54.87 33.90 7.34
C GLY A 578 -55.78 34.42 8.46
N LEU A 579 -56.21 33.54 9.38
CA LEU A 579 -56.95 33.94 10.58
C LEU A 579 -56.10 34.78 11.54
N LEU A 580 -54.82 34.41 11.74
CA LEU A 580 -53.89 35.17 12.58
C LEU A 580 -53.52 36.52 11.96
N GLN A 581 -53.43 36.59 10.62
CA GLN A 581 -53.23 37.85 9.90
C GLN A 581 -54.43 38.80 10.04
N THR A 582 -55.65 38.26 9.90
CA THR A 582 -56.89 39.04 10.09
C THR A 582 -56.95 39.60 11.49
N TRP A 583 -56.63 38.78 12.48
CA TRP A 583 -56.68 39.15 13.89
C TRP A 583 -55.58 40.16 14.28
N LEU A 584 -54.37 40.04 13.72
CA LEU A 584 -53.31 41.06 13.88
C LEU A 584 -53.75 42.43 13.34
N LEU A 585 -54.37 42.45 12.17
CA LEU A 585 -54.84 43.69 11.53
C LEU A 585 -56.05 44.27 12.26
N GLU A 586 -57.01 43.45 12.67
CA GLU A 586 -58.17 43.87 13.45
C GLU A 586 -57.74 44.49 14.79
N MET A 587 -56.86 43.80 15.53
CA MET A 587 -56.31 44.31 16.79
C MET A 587 -55.63 45.67 16.61
N ASN A 588 -54.80 45.83 15.58
CA ASN A 588 -54.10 47.09 15.32
C ASN A 588 -55.04 48.17 14.73
N LEU A 589 -56.03 47.86 13.91
CA LEU A 589 -57.00 48.85 13.38
C LEU A 589 -57.88 49.43 14.49
N VAL A 590 -58.21 48.62 15.50
CA VAL A 590 -59.02 49.04 16.65
C VAL A 590 -58.19 49.82 17.69
N HIS A 591 -56.97 49.38 17.99
CA HIS A 591 -56.17 49.96 19.08
C HIS A 591 -55.06 50.93 18.63
N ALA A 592 -54.57 50.83 17.39
CA ALA A 592 -53.45 51.62 16.85
C ALA A 592 -53.51 51.77 15.32
N PRO A 593 -54.48 52.52 14.75
CA PRO A 593 -54.75 52.54 13.30
C PRO A 593 -53.57 53.03 12.44
N GLN A 594 -52.66 53.83 13.00
CA GLN A 594 -51.41 54.24 12.33
C GLN A 594 -50.45 53.06 12.11
N VAL A 595 -50.41 52.10 13.04
CA VAL A 595 -49.59 50.89 12.92
C VAL A 595 -50.23 49.95 11.90
N ALA A 596 -51.57 49.84 11.90
CA ALA A 596 -52.27 49.07 10.88
C ALA A 596 -52.12 49.65 9.47
N ASP A 597 -52.15 50.98 9.32
CA ASP A 597 -51.89 51.65 8.04
C ASP A 597 -50.45 51.38 7.55
N ALA A 598 -49.47 51.42 8.46
CA ALA A 598 -48.10 51.03 8.13
C ALA A 598 -47.97 49.54 7.76
N ILE A 599 -48.73 48.65 8.41
CA ILE A 599 -48.73 47.20 8.11
C ILE A 599 -49.37 46.92 6.75
N LEU A 600 -50.52 47.54 6.46
CA LEU A 600 -51.25 47.41 5.19
C LEU A 600 -50.50 48.07 4.04
N GLY A 601 -49.96 49.27 4.26
CA GLY A 601 -49.12 49.99 3.28
C GLY A 601 -47.82 49.25 2.92
N ASN A 602 -47.24 48.51 3.87
CA ASN A 602 -46.08 47.66 3.61
C ASN A 602 -46.44 46.32 2.94
N LYS A 603 -47.73 46.03 2.72
CA LYS A 603 -48.24 44.79 2.09
C LYS A 603 -47.68 43.50 2.70
N MET A 604 -47.48 43.48 4.02
CA MET A 604 -46.81 42.36 4.69
C MET A 604 -47.63 41.04 4.67
N PHE A 605 -48.95 41.12 4.47
CA PHE A 605 -49.86 39.97 4.55
C PHE A 605 -50.85 39.96 3.38
N THR A 606 -51.30 38.77 2.94
CA THR A 606 -52.22 38.65 1.79
C THR A 606 -53.47 37.79 2.02
N HIS A 607 -53.52 37.01 3.12
CA HIS A 607 -54.51 35.95 3.34
C HIS A 607 -55.58 36.29 4.40
N TYR A 608 -55.65 37.54 4.86
CA TYR A 608 -56.68 38.02 5.79
C TYR A 608 -58.02 38.31 5.11
N ASP A 609 -59.09 38.45 5.88
CA ASP A 609 -60.42 38.82 5.39
C ASP A 609 -60.46 40.28 4.88
N ARG A 610 -60.34 40.43 3.55
CA ARG A 610 -60.23 41.73 2.88
C ARG A 610 -61.51 42.55 2.96
N ALA A 611 -62.69 41.93 2.93
CA ALA A 611 -63.96 42.65 2.96
C ALA A 611 -64.21 43.25 4.35
N HIS A 612 -63.90 42.50 5.40
CA HIS A 612 -64.00 42.97 6.78
C HIS A 612 -63.00 44.11 7.07
N ILE A 613 -61.74 43.94 6.63
CA ILE A 613 -60.69 44.95 6.80
C ILE A 613 -60.96 46.22 5.97
N ALA A 614 -61.45 46.12 4.74
CA ALA A 614 -61.81 47.28 3.90
C ALA A 614 -62.81 48.21 4.58
N GLN A 615 -63.86 47.63 5.18
CA GLN A 615 -64.89 48.37 5.91
C GLN A 615 -64.34 49.03 7.18
N LEU A 616 -63.39 48.39 7.87
CA LEU A 616 -62.72 48.97 9.03
C LEU A 616 -61.75 50.10 8.63
N CYS A 617 -61.04 49.98 7.50
CA CYS A 617 -60.18 51.03 6.94
C CYS A 617 -60.96 52.28 6.50
N GLU A 618 -62.13 52.10 5.87
CA GLU A 618 -63.00 53.21 5.49
C GLU A 618 -63.54 53.94 6.74
N LYS A 619 -63.97 53.19 7.76
CA LYS A 619 -64.38 53.75 9.07
C LYS A 619 -63.25 54.46 9.82
N ALA A 620 -62.01 54.05 9.60
CA ALA A 620 -60.81 54.66 10.15
C ALA A 620 -60.27 55.86 9.33
N GLY A 621 -60.90 56.20 8.18
CA GLY A 621 -60.53 57.36 7.34
C GLY A 621 -59.43 57.11 6.31
N LEU A 622 -59.05 55.85 6.04
CA LEU A 622 -57.97 55.46 5.15
C LEU A 622 -58.49 55.08 3.75
N LEU A 623 -58.90 56.08 2.95
CA LEU A 623 -59.54 55.86 1.63
C LEU A 623 -58.65 55.17 0.58
N GLN A 624 -57.33 55.39 0.62
CA GLN A 624 -56.38 54.71 -0.29
C GLN A 624 -56.33 53.20 0.00
N GLN A 625 -56.30 52.81 1.28
CA GLN A 625 -56.31 51.40 1.70
C GLN A 625 -57.68 50.74 1.45
N ALA A 626 -58.77 51.49 1.64
CA ALA A 626 -60.11 51.01 1.32
C ALA A 626 -60.27 50.70 -0.19
N LEU A 627 -59.79 51.59 -1.07
CA LEU A 627 -59.78 51.38 -2.52
C LEU A 627 -58.97 50.15 -2.96
N GLU A 628 -57.88 49.82 -2.28
CA GLU A 628 -57.07 48.62 -2.54
C GLU A 628 -57.78 47.31 -2.17
N HIS A 629 -58.79 47.35 -1.29
CA HIS A 629 -59.48 46.17 -0.80
C HIS A 629 -60.92 46.02 -1.33
N TYR A 630 -61.46 47.04 -1.99
CA TYR A 630 -62.71 46.93 -2.72
C TYR A 630 -62.57 46.08 -3.98
N THR A 631 -63.61 45.29 -4.28
CA THR A 631 -63.65 44.34 -5.40
C THR A 631 -64.75 44.64 -6.42
N ASP A 632 -65.68 45.57 -6.12
CA ASP A 632 -66.79 45.94 -7.01
C ASP A 632 -66.46 47.18 -7.87
N LEU A 633 -66.69 47.07 -9.19
CA LEU A 633 -66.41 48.11 -10.20
C LEU A 633 -67.18 49.40 -9.94
N TYR A 634 -68.38 49.30 -9.36
CA TYR A 634 -69.20 50.47 -9.06
C TYR A 634 -68.58 51.35 -7.95
N ASP A 635 -68.11 50.72 -6.86
CA ASP A 635 -67.44 51.42 -5.76
C ASP A 635 -66.08 51.99 -6.18
N ILE A 636 -65.37 51.30 -7.09
CA ILE A 636 -64.10 51.75 -7.70
C ILE A 636 -64.33 52.97 -8.61
N LYS A 637 -65.27 52.93 -9.56
CA LYS A 637 -65.57 54.06 -10.46
C LYS A 637 -66.01 55.31 -9.67
N ARG A 638 -66.76 55.13 -8.56
CA ARG A 638 -67.19 56.24 -7.68
C ARG A 638 -66.02 56.94 -6.99
N ALA A 639 -65.01 56.19 -6.55
CA ALA A 639 -63.90 56.73 -5.78
C ALA A 639 -62.72 57.24 -6.64
N VAL A 640 -62.48 56.67 -7.84
CA VAL A 640 -61.34 57.03 -8.73
C VAL A 640 -61.50 58.40 -9.43
N VAL A 641 -62.73 58.88 -9.62
CA VAL A 641 -63.00 60.18 -10.28
C VAL A 641 -62.51 61.36 -9.43
N HIS A 642 -62.34 61.18 -8.11
CA HIS A 642 -61.80 62.20 -7.21
C HIS A 642 -60.26 62.23 -7.22
N THR A 643 -59.67 62.37 -8.42
CA THR A 643 -58.21 62.38 -8.66
C THR A 643 -57.43 63.48 -7.93
N HIS A 644 -58.11 64.46 -7.32
CA HIS A 644 -57.52 65.55 -6.54
C HIS A 644 -57.26 65.21 -5.06
N LEU A 645 -57.90 64.15 -4.53
CA LEU A 645 -57.68 63.64 -3.17
C LEU A 645 -56.74 62.43 -3.14
N LEU A 646 -56.32 61.97 -4.32
CA LEU A 646 -55.51 60.78 -4.52
C LEU A 646 -54.12 61.18 -5.02
N ASN A 647 -53.09 60.49 -4.56
CA ASN A 647 -51.73 60.72 -5.03
C ASN A 647 -51.61 60.26 -6.50
N PRO A 648 -51.16 61.13 -7.44
CA PRO A 648 -51.00 60.78 -8.86
C PRO A 648 -50.16 59.52 -9.11
N GLU A 649 -49.11 59.30 -8.31
CA GLU A 649 -48.24 58.12 -8.46
C GLU A 649 -48.91 56.83 -7.99
N TRP A 650 -49.68 56.89 -6.90
CA TRP A 650 -50.46 55.77 -6.38
C TRP A 650 -51.59 55.41 -7.35
N LEU A 651 -52.25 56.41 -7.93
CA LEU A 651 -53.32 56.21 -8.89
C LEU A 651 -52.81 55.51 -10.15
N VAL A 652 -51.63 55.90 -10.66
CA VAL A 652 -50.98 55.17 -11.75
C VAL A 652 -50.75 53.70 -11.34
N ASN A 653 -50.30 53.40 -10.12
CA ASN A 653 -50.16 52.01 -9.64
C ASN A 653 -51.47 51.22 -9.57
N PHE A 654 -52.55 51.88 -9.14
CA PHE A 654 -53.87 51.29 -8.94
C PHE A 654 -54.51 50.79 -10.23
N PHE A 655 -54.23 51.43 -11.37
CA PHE A 655 -54.70 50.93 -12.67
C PHE A 655 -54.14 49.55 -13.03
N GLY A 656 -53.03 49.13 -12.43
CA GLY A 656 -52.51 47.78 -12.60
C GLY A 656 -53.29 46.67 -11.90
N SER A 657 -54.11 46.98 -10.91
CA SER A 657 -54.95 45.99 -10.21
C SER A 657 -56.33 45.81 -10.86
N LEU A 658 -56.66 46.62 -11.86
CA LEU A 658 -57.93 46.55 -12.56
C LEU A 658 -57.83 45.63 -13.80
N SER A 659 -58.96 45.08 -14.25
CA SER A 659 -58.98 44.26 -15.46
C SER A 659 -58.64 45.09 -16.71
N VAL A 660 -58.27 44.44 -17.81
CA VAL A 660 -57.84 45.11 -19.06
C VAL A 660 -58.97 45.96 -19.65
N GLU A 661 -60.19 45.42 -19.67
CA GLU A 661 -61.38 46.12 -20.17
C GLU A 661 -61.75 47.28 -19.25
N ASP A 662 -61.74 47.06 -17.93
CA ASP A 662 -62.04 48.09 -16.92
C ASP A 662 -61.00 49.21 -16.92
N SER A 663 -59.73 48.89 -17.18
CA SER A 663 -58.63 49.85 -17.26
C SER A 663 -58.71 50.72 -18.49
N VAL A 664 -59.03 50.15 -19.67
CA VAL A 664 -59.28 50.91 -20.90
C VAL A 664 -60.53 51.78 -20.75
N GLU A 665 -61.59 51.28 -20.09
CA GLU A 665 -62.77 52.08 -19.78
C GLU A 665 -62.50 53.21 -18.79
N CYS A 666 -61.73 52.95 -17.73
CA CYS A 666 -61.33 53.97 -16.76
C CYS A 666 -60.36 55.00 -17.39
N LEU A 667 -59.46 54.59 -18.29
CA LEU A 667 -58.59 55.50 -19.07
C LEU A 667 -59.40 56.35 -20.06
N ARG A 668 -60.39 55.74 -20.72
CA ARG A 668 -61.33 56.44 -21.59
C ARG A 668 -62.17 57.43 -20.77
N ALA A 669 -62.64 57.06 -19.58
CA ALA A 669 -63.36 57.95 -18.67
C ALA A 669 -62.48 59.13 -18.21
N MET A 670 -61.22 58.88 -17.84
CA MET A 670 -60.25 59.94 -17.49
C MET A 670 -59.89 60.86 -18.66
N LEU A 671 -59.64 60.34 -19.88
CA LEU A 671 -59.33 61.16 -21.06
C LEU A 671 -60.55 61.94 -21.55
N SER A 672 -61.76 61.37 -21.43
CA SER A 672 -63.01 62.04 -21.78
C SER A 672 -63.36 63.20 -20.84
N ALA A 673 -62.99 63.09 -19.55
CA ALA A 673 -63.20 64.14 -18.56
C ALA A 673 -62.30 65.37 -18.79
N ASN A 674 -60.99 65.19 -19.07
CA ASN A 674 -60.09 66.31 -19.39
C ASN A 674 -58.75 65.91 -20.07
N ILE A 675 -58.65 66.03 -21.41
CA ILE A 675 -57.48 65.57 -22.19
C ILE A 675 -56.19 66.33 -21.80
N ARG A 676 -56.22 67.65 -21.59
CA ARG A 676 -54.97 68.42 -21.37
C ARG A 676 -54.29 68.13 -20.04
N GLN A 677 -55.06 67.93 -18.97
CA GLN A 677 -54.53 67.60 -17.65
C GLN A 677 -54.20 66.10 -17.54
N ASN A 678 -55.00 65.24 -18.15
CA ASN A 678 -54.85 63.79 -17.97
C ASN A 678 -53.95 63.14 -19.03
N LEU A 679 -53.56 63.81 -20.13
CA LEU A 679 -52.71 63.21 -21.18
C LEU A 679 -51.36 62.73 -20.64
N GLN A 680 -50.69 63.51 -19.79
CA GLN A 680 -49.40 63.11 -19.22
C GLN A 680 -49.57 61.91 -18.28
N LEU A 681 -50.63 61.91 -17.45
CA LEU A 681 -50.95 60.78 -16.57
C LEU A 681 -51.34 59.54 -17.39
N CYS A 682 -52.12 59.69 -18.46
CA CYS A 682 -52.54 58.60 -19.33
C CYS A 682 -51.40 58.05 -20.18
N VAL A 683 -50.45 58.89 -20.63
CA VAL A 683 -49.21 58.43 -21.26
C VAL A 683 -48.34 57.69 -20.25
N GLN A 684 -48.31 58.12 -18.98
CA GLN A 684 -47.61 57.41 -17.90
C GLN A 684 -48.28 56.06 -17.57
N VAL A 685 -49.63 56.00 -17.47
CA VAL A 685 -50.36 54.74 -17.27
C VAL A 685 -50.20 53.83 -18.48
N ALA A 686 -50.37 54.34 -19.69
CA ALA A 686 -50.16 53.57 -20.91
C ALA A 686 -48.71 53.07 -20.99
N SER A 687 -47.70 53.92 -20.77
CA SER A 687 -46.29 53.52 -20.77
C SER A 687 -45.95 52.51 -19.67
N LYS A 688 -46.77 52.41 -18.61
CA LYS A 688 -46.55 51.47 -17.50
C LYS A 688 -47.29 50.15 -17.66
N TYR A 689 -48.47 50.14 -18.27
CA TYR A 689 -49.33 48.96 -18.44
C TYR A 689 -49.54 48.55 -19.90
N HIS A 690 -48.67 48.98 -20.82
CA HIS A 690 -48.81 48.75 -22.25
C HIS A 690 -48.86 47.27 -22.66
N GLU A 691 -48.25 46.38 -21.87
CA GLU A 691 -48.23 44.94 -22.14
C GLU A 691 -49.60 44.29 -21.89
N GLN A 692 -50.28 44.68 -20.82
CA GLN A 692 -51.57 44.12 -20.43
C GLN A 692 -52.71 44.71 -21.26
N LEU A 693 -52.61 46.00 -21.59
CA LEU A 693 -53.62 46.74 -22.35
C LEU A 693 -53.53 46.52 -23.87
N GLY A 694 -52.43 45.92 -24.34
CA GLY A 694 -52.15 45.69 -25.75
C GLY A 694 -51.54 46.90 -26.44
N THR A 695 -50.30 46.77 -26.92
CA THR A 695 -49.58 47.82 -27.66
C THR A 695 -50.30 48.24 -28.93
N GLN A 696 -50.96 47.31 -29.63
CA GLN A 696 -51.78 47.63 -30.81
C GLN A 696 -53.03 48.45 -30.44
N ALA A 697 -53.77 48.07 -29.39
CA ALA A 697 -54.96 48.79 -28.94
C ALA A 697 -54.61 50.20 -28.43
N LEU A 698 -53.45 50.36 -27.76
CA LEU A 698 -52.95 51.66 -27.33
C LEU A 698 -52.38 52.50 -28.48
N VAL A 699 -51.70 51.89 -29.45
CA VAL A 699 -51.24 52.56 -30.68
C VAL A 699 -52.45 53.04 -31.49
N GLU A 700 -53.49 52.22 -31.63
CA GLU A 700 -54.77 52.60 -32.25
C GLU A 700 -55.49 53.68 -31.44
N LEU A 701 -55.50 53.61 -30.09
CA LEU A 701 -56.03 54.65 -29.22
C LEU A 701 -55.31 55.99 -29.49
N PHE A 702 -53.97 56.04 -29.48
CA PHE A 702 -53.21 57.26 -29.72
C PHE A 702 -53.22 57.75 -31.18
N GLU A 703 -53.32 56.85 -32.16
CA GLU A 703 -53.49 57.16 -33.59
C GLU A 703 -54.90 57.70 -33.87
N SER A 704 -55.94 57.20 -33.21
CA SER A 704 -57.33 57.70 -33.30
C SER A 704 -57.45 59.16 -32.85
N PHE A 705 -56.61 59.58 -31.90
CA PHE A 705 -56.46 60.96 -31.44
C PHE A 705 -55.31 61.74 -32.15
N LYS A 706 -54.66 61.17 -33.19
CA LYS A 706 -53.62 61.76 -34.08
C LYS A 706 -52.37 62.35 -33.40
N SER A 707 -51.79 61.68 -32.39
CA SER A 707 -50.64 62.22 -31.63
C SER A 707 -49.31 61.49 -31.88
N TYR A 708 -48.55 61.85 -32.93
CA TYR A 708 -47.23 61.26 -33.23
C TYR A 708 -46.15 61.59 -32.18
N LYS A 709 -46.28 62.71 -31.45
CA LYS A 709 -45.42 63.00 -30.30
C LYS A 709 -45.75 62.09 -29.11
N GLY A 710 -47.03 61.86 -28.84
CA GLY A 710 -47.47 60.87 -27.84
C GLY A 710 -46.98 59.48 -28.21
N LEU A 711 -47.06 59.11 -29.48
CA LEU A 711 -46.54 57.85 -30.01
C LEU A 711 -45.01 57.75 -29.91
N PHE A 712 -44.24 58.80 -30.19
CA PHE A 712 -42.77 58.79 -30.01
C PHE A 712 -42.36 58.70 -28.54
N TYR A 713 -43.06 59.39 -27.62
CA TYR A 713 -42.75 59.30 -26.18
C TYR A 713 -43.21 57.97 -25.56
N PHE A 714 -44.34 57.42 -26.01
CA PHE A 714 -44.84 56.11 -25.61
C PHE A 714 -44.00 54.98 -26.21
N LEU A 715 -43.73 55.00 -27.52
CA LEU A 715 -42.84 54.01 -28.12
C LEU A 715 -41.40 54.21 -27.63
N GLY A 716 -40.96 55.43 -27.33
CA GLY A 716 -39.64 55.68 -26.74
C GLY A 716 -39.51 55.19 -25.31
N SER A 717 -40.59 55.22 -24.52
CA SER A 717 -40.62 54.58 -23.20
C SER A 717 -40.63 53.06 -23.30
N ILE A 718 -41.18 52.50 -24.38
CA ILE A 718 -41.39 51.05 -24.54
C ILE A 718 -40.29 50.35 -25.33
N VAL A 719 -39.67 51.01 -26.30
CA VAL A 719 -38.76 50.35 -27.26
C VAL A 719 -37.58 49.70 -26.60
N ASN A 720 -37.02 50.29 -25.55
CA ASN A 720 -35.90 49.68 -24.85
C ASN A 720 -36.29 48.35 -24.16
N PHE A 721 -37.59 48.08 -23.98
CA PHE A 721 -38.12 46.92 -23.27
C PHE A 721 -38.92 45.95 -24.16
N SER A 722 -39.51 46.42 -25.27
CA SER A 722 -40.24 45.56 -26.20
C SER A 722 -39.30 44.61 -26.94
N GLN A 723 -39.78 43.44 -27.34
CA GLN A 723 -39.04 42.52 -28.22
C GLN A 723 -39.70 42.36 -29.59
N ASP A 724 -40.84 43.00 -29.79
CA ASP A 724 -41.63 42.84 -31.00
C ASP A 724 -40.93 43.55 -32.18
N PRO A 725 -40.50 42.84 -33.24
CA PRO A 725 -39.69 43.43 -34.31
C PRO A 725 -40.35 44.62 -34.99
N ASP A 726 -41.68 44.63 -35.05
CA ASP A 726 -42.47 45.70 -35.67
C ASP A 726 -42.52 46.96 -34.80
N VAL A 727 -42.45 46.85 -33.46
CA VAL A 727 -42.37 48.00 -32.55
C VAL A 727 -41.04 48.70 -32.68
N HIS A 728 -39.94 47.94 -32.75
CA HIS A 728 -38.59 48.47 -32.97
C HIS A 728 -38.46 49.11 -34.35
N LEU A 729 -39.00 48.46 -35.38
CA LEU A 729 -39.03 49.00 -36.74
C LEU A 729 -39.85 50.30 -36.80
N LYS A 730 -41.06 50.32 -36.22
CA LYS A 730 -41.92 51.52 -36.19
C LYS A 730 -41.30 52.66 -35.39
N TYR A 731 -40.55 52.35 -34.33
CA TYR A 731 -39.82 53.36 -33.59
C TYR A 731 -38.59 53.89 -34.33
N ILE A 732 -37.80 53.03 -34.99
CA ILE A 732 -36.71 53.46 -35.89
C ILE A 732 -37.27 54.34 -37.02
N GLN A 733 -38.44 54.00 -37.56
CA GLN A 733 -39.15 54.84 -38.54
C GLN A 733 -39.63 56.17 -37.94
N ALA A 734 -40.20 56.17 -36.74
CA ALA A 734 -40.64 57.38 -36.05
C ALA A 734 -39.44 58.29 -35.71
N ALA A 735 -38.32 57.73 -35.25
CA ALA A 735 -37.06 58.42 -34.94
C ALA A 735 -36.38 58.97 -36.20
N CYS A 736 -36.34 58.20 -37.29
CA CYS A 736 -35.79 58.64 -38.57
C CYS A 736 -36.64 59.77 -39.20
N LYS A 737 -37.99 59.71 -39.11
CA LYS A 737 -38.89 60.77 -39.61
C LYS A 737 -38.92 62.02 -38.74
N THR A 738 -38.58 61.90 -37.46
CA THR A 738 -38.41 63.04 -36.54
C THR A 738 -37.00 63.62 -36.54
N GLY A 739 -36.07 63.05 -37.33
CA GLY A 739 -34.72 63.57 -37.56
C GLY A 739 -33.67 63.22 -36.51
N GLN A 740 -33.92 62.25 -35.62
CA GLN A 740 -33.04 61.94 -34.49
C GLN A 740 -32.06 60.77 -34.78
N ILE A 741 -30.96 61.05 -35.48
CA ILE A 741 -29.97 60.03 -35.92
C ILE A 741 -29.21 59.36 -34.75
N LYS A 742 -28.93 60.11 -33.68
CA LYS A 742 -28.25 59.56 -32.48
C LYS A 742 -29.08 58.49 -31.76
N GLU A 743 -30.41 58.61 -31.79
CA GLU A 743 -31.29 57.62 -31.19
C GLU A 743 -31.36 56.36 -32.07
N VAL A 744 -31.27 56.50 -33.40
CA VAL A 744 -31.13 55.36 -34.32
C VAL A 744 -29.82 54.60 -34.07
N GLU A 745 -28.69 55.31 -33.88
CA GLU A 745 -27.42 54.70 -33.48
C GLU A 745 -27.55 53.95 -32.15
N ARG A 746 -28.17 54.60 -31.16
CA ARG A 746 -28.41 54.04 -29.83
C ARG A 746 -29.24 52.75 -29.91
N ILE A 747 -30.37 52.74 -30.60
CA ILE A 747 -31.23 51.55 -30.72
C ILE A 747 -30.52 50.44 -31.48
N CYS A 748 -29.78 50.76 -32.55
CA CYS A 748 -29.02 49.76 -33.29
C CYS A 748 -27.92 49.11 -32.41
N ARG A 749 -27.34 49.88 -31.48
CA ARG A 749 -26.36 49.41 -30.50
C ARG A 749 -26.96 48.64 -29.33
N GLU A 750 -28.06 49.13 -28.78
CA GLU A 750 -28.62 48.67 -27.51
C GLU A 750 -29.71 47.62 -27.72
N SER A 751 -30.51 47.70 -28.77
CA SER A 751 -31.58 46.74 -29.07
C SER A 751 -31.13 45.56 -29.93
N SER A 752 -31.57 44.35 -29.59
CA SER A 752 -31.33 43.10 -30.33
C SER A 752 -32.60 42.48 -30.92
N CYS A 753 -33.74 43.14 -30.78
CA CYS A 753 -35.06 42.52 -31.01
C CYS A 753 -35.67 42.83 -32.38
N TYR A 754 -35.03 43.68 -33.17
CA TYR A 754 -35.42 43.92 -34.55
C TYR A 754 -34.88 42.81 -35.45
N ASN A 755 -35.58 42.53 -36.56
CA ASN A 755 -35.07 41.59 -37.56
C ASN A 755 -33.80 42.18 -38.22
N PRO A 756 -32.61 41.58 -38.00
CA PRO A 756 -31.35 42.17 -38.38
C PRO A 756 -31.17 42.25 -39.90
N GLU A 757 -31.79 41.36 -40.68
CA GLU A 757 -31.75 41.43 -42.16
C GLU A 757 -32.61 42.58 -42.69
N ARG A 758 -33.81 42.78 -42.16
CA ARG A 758 -34.70 43.88 -42.56
C ARG A 758 -34.12 45.25 -42.19
N VAL A 759 -33.53 45.37 -41.01
CA VAL A 759 -32.87 46.61 -40.57
C VAL A 759 -31.54 46.81 -41.31
N LYS A 760 -30.73 45.76 -41.56
CA LYS A 760 -29.52 45.80 -42.41
C LYS A 760 -29.86 46.28 -43.83
N ASN A 761 -30.92 45.77 -44.43
CA ASN A 761 -31.34 46.16 -45.78
C ASN A 761 -31.92 47.60 -45.80
N PHE A 762 -32.75 47.97 -44.83
CA PHE A 762 -33.25 49.35 -44.69
C PHE A 762 -32.12 50.38 -44.50
N LEU A 763 -31.10 50.05 -43.69
CA LEU A 763 -29.94 50.92 -43.46
C LEU A 763 -29.00 50.99 -44.67
N LYS A 764 -28.86 49.89 -45.44
CA LYS A 764 -28.14 49.88 -46.74
C LYS A 764 -28.85 50.74 -47.79
N GLU A 765 -30.19 50.73 -47.83
CA GLU A 765 -31.01 51.55 -48.75
C GLU A 765 -31.07 53.03 -48.35
N ALA A 766 -31.14 53.34 -47.05
CA ALA A 766 -31.26 54.70 -46.53
C ALA A 766 -29.99 55.56 -46.71
N LYS A 767 -28.83 54.96 -47.07
CA LYS A 767 -27.54 55.62 -47.35
C LYS A 767 -27.22 56.78 -46.41
N LEU A 768 -27.16 56.49 -45.11
CA LEU A 768 -26.86 57.47 -44.07
C LEU A 768 -25.43 58.03 -44.23
N THR A 769 -25.23 59.28 -43.79
CA THR A 769 -23.94 59.99 -43.82
C THR A 769 -22.90 59.43 -42.85
N ASP A 770 -23.33 58.77 -41.78
CA ASP A 770 -22.48 58.04 -40.83
C ASP A 770 -22.83 56.55 -40.85
N GLN A 771 -21.84 55.69 -41.08
CA GLN A 771 -21.99 54.25 -41.24
C GLN A 771 -21.83 53.47 -39.91
N LEU A 772 -21.58 54.16 -38.79
CA LEU A 772 -21.47 53.53 -37.46
C LEU A 772 -22.68 52.68 -37.05
N PRO A 773 -23.95 53.09 -37.27
CA PRO A 773 -25.10 52.23 -36.96
C PRO A 773 -25.06 50.88 -37.69
N LEU A 774 -24.61 50.87 -38.95
CA LEU A 774 -24.46 49.66 -39.75
C LEU A 774 -23.35 48.74 -39.22
N ILE A 775 -22.21 49.33 -38.80
CA ILE A 775 -21.08 48.58 -38.21
C ILE A 775 -21.52 47.86 -36.93
N ILE A 776 -22.31 48.53 -36.08
CA ILE A 776 -22.75 48.00 -34.80
C ILE A 776 -23.74 46.83 -34.98
N VAL A 777 -24.69 46.93 -35.92
CA VAL A 777 -25.63 45.82 -36.20
C VAL A 777 -24.86 44.60 -36.71
N CYS A 778 -23.89 44.79 -37.60
CA CYS A 778 -23.15 43.67 -38.17
C CYS A 778 -22.18 43.00 -37.17
N ASP A 779 -21.52 43.78 -36.30
CA ASP A 779 -20.68 43.25 -35.21
C ASP A 779 -21.48 42.41 -34.23
N ARG A 780 -22.61 42.95 -33.76
CA ARG A 780 -23.41 42.32 -32.70
C ARG A 780 -24.02 40.97 -33.10
N PHE A 781 -24.41 40.82 -34.36
CA PHE A 781 -25.08 39.62 -34.85
C PHE A 781 -24.19 38.66 -35.65
N GLY A 782 -22.86 38.85 -35.62
CA GLY A 782 -21.91 37.95 -36.28
C GLY A 782 -21.87 38.05 -37.80
N PHE A 783 -22.48 39.07 -38.40
CA PHE A 783 -22.38 39.40 -39.83
C PHE A 783 -21.08 40.17 -40.15
N VAL A 784 -20.00 39.88 -39.44
CA VAL A 784 -18.70 40.55 -39.56
C VAL A 784 -18.11 40.33 -40.94
N HIS A 785 -18.25 39.11 -41.49
CA HIS A 785 -17.78 38.79 -42.84
C HIS A 785 -18.51 39.60 -43.93
N ASP A 786 -19.84 39.70 -43.87
CA ASP A 786 -20.68 40.53 -44.76
C ASP A 786 -20.33 42.03 -44.67
N LEU A 787 -20.03 42.52 -43.45
CA LEU A 787 -19.65 43.90 -43.21
C LEU A 787 -18.28 44.22 -43.82
N VAL A 788 -17.30 43.35 -43.60
CA VAL A 788 -15.94 43.50 -44.16
C VAL A 788 -16.01 43.50 -45.69
N LEU A 789 -16.80 42.61 -46.30
CA LEU A 789 -17.05 42.59 -47.74
C LEU A 789 -17.67 43.92 -48.23
N TYR A 790 -18.72 44.41 -47.57
CA TYR A 790 -19.41 45.65 -47.95
C TYR A 790 -18.54 46.90 -47.79
N LEU A 791 -17.77 47.00 -46.70
CA LEU A 791 -16.88 48.13 -46.45
C LEU A 791 -15.67 48.12 -47.39
N TYR A 792 -15.13 46.95 -47.72
CA TYR A 792 -13.99 46.82 -48.63
C TYR A 792 -14.38 47.12 -50.09
N HIS A 793 -15.50 46.59 -50.59
CA HIS A 793 -15.99 46.86 -51.97
C HIS A 793 -16.33 48.34 -52.20
N ASN A 794 -16.67 49.09 -51.14
CA ASN A 794 -16.97 50.52 -51.20
C ASN A 794 -15.75 51.42 -50.87
N ASN A 795 -14.53 50.87 -50.80
CA ASN A 795 -13.27 51.58 -50.49
C ASN A 795 -13.22 52.28 -49.12
N LEU A 796 -13.92 51.76 -48.10
CA LEU A 796 -14.04 52.36 -46.75
C LEU A 796 -13.10 51.71 -45.71
N GLN A 797 -11.81 51.55 -46.03
CA GLN A 797 -10.82 50.85 -45.19
C GLN A 797 -10.61 51.50 -43.80
N ARG A 798 -10.70 52.83 -43.69
CA ARG A 798 -10.53 53.56 -42.42
C ARG A 798 -11.54 53.15 -41.34
N TYR A 799 -12.75 52.73 -41.73
CA TYR A 799 -13.75 52.26 -40.78
C TYR A 799 -13.47 50.84 -40.27
N ILE A 800 -12.74 50.03 -41.04
CA ILE A 800 -12.29 48.69 -40.62
C ILE A 800 -11.23 48.82 -39.51
N GLU A 801 -10.28 49.74 -39.66
CA GLU A 801 -9.28 50.03 -38.63
C GLU A 801 -9.91 50.58 -37.33
N ILE A 802 -10.86 51.54 -37.46
CA ILE A 802 -11.58 52.10 -36.30
C ILE A 802 -12.39 51.01 -35.59
N TYR A 803 -13.03 50.11 -36.32
CA TYR A 803 -13.80 49.02 -35.74
C TYR A 803 -12.92 48.11 -34.89
N VAL A 804 -11.75 47.71 -35.40
CA VAL A 804 -10.88 46.81 -34.65
C VAL A 804 -10.15 47.50 -33.49
N GLN A 805 -9.72 48.76 -33.67
CA GLN A 805 -8.97 49.47 -32.62
C GLN A 805 -9.88 50.07 -31.51
N LYS A 806 -11.08 50.55 -31.85
CA LYS A 806 -11.92 51.33 -30.93
C LYS A 806 -13.24 50.67 -30.55
N VAL A 807 -13.81 49.79 -31.38
CA VAL A 807 -15.14 49.22 -31.14
C VAL A 807 -15.04 47.86 -30.47
N ASN A 808 -14.33 46.90 -31.06
CA ASN A 808 -14.17 45.59 -30.46
C ASN A 808 -12.84 44.88 -30.81
N PRO A 809 -11.80 45.06 -29.98
CA PRO A 809 -10.50 44.39 -30.14
C PRO A 809 -10.55 42.87 -30.03
N SER A 810 -11.54 42.29 -29.35
CA SER A 810 -11.63 40.83 -29.15
C SER A 810 -12.02 40.08 -30.43
N ARG A 811 -12.73 40.73 -31.37
CA ARG A 811 -13.18 40.15 -32.64
C ARG A 811 -12.15 40.27 -33.77
N THR A 812 -10.96 40.80 -33.48
CA THR A 812 -9.82 40.90 -34.38
C THR A 812 -9.54 39.60 -35.18
N PRO A 813 -9.60 38.39 -34.57
CA PRO A 813 -9.46 37.12 -35.30
C PRO A 813 -10.43 36.94 -36.49
N ALA A 814 -11.72 37.24 -36.27
CA ALA A 814 -12.75 37.05 -37.28
C ALA A 814 -12.67 38.11 -38.40
N VAL A 815 -12.27 39.34 -38.07
CA VAL A 815 -12.05 40.41 -39.06
C VAL A 815 -10.85 40.11 -39.94
N ILE A 816 -9.74 39.65 -39.35
CA ILE A 816 -8.55 39.22 -40.09
C ILE A 816 -8.90 38.05 -41.00
N GLY A 817 -9.69 37.10 -40.50
CA GLY A 817 -10.28 36.07 -41.33
C GLY A 817 -11.01 36.67 -42.53
N GLY A 818 -12.03 37.50 -42.31
CA GLY A 818 -12.80 38.12 -43.37
C GLY A 818 -11.96 38.91 -44.38
N LEU A 819 -10.91 39.61 -43.95
CA LEU A 819 -9.98 40.32 -44.84
C LEU A 819 -9.11 39.37 -45.68
N LEU A 820 -8.74 38.21 -45.14
CA LEU A 820 -8.00 37.18 -45.88
C LEU A 820 -8.85 36.53 -46.98
N ASP A 821 -10.17 36.42 -46.80
CA ASP A 821 -11.07 35.88 -47.84
C ASP A 821 -11.25 36.83 -49.04
N VAL A 822 -10.97 38.13 -48.86
CA VAL A 822 -11.06 39.17 -49.91
C VAL A 822 -9.68 39.50 -50.49
N ASP A 823 -8.66 38.66 -50.23
CA ASP A 823 -7.28 38.84 -50.68
C ASP A 823 -6.70 40.24 -50.34
N CYS A 824 -6.99 40.75 -49.14
CA CYS A 824 -6.44 42.02 -48.68
C CYS A 824 -4.90 41.96 -48.53
N SER A 825 -4.20 43.09 -48.68
CA SER A 825 -2.75 43.12 -48.61
C SER A 825 -2.23 42.76 -47.21
N GLU A 826 -1.21 41.90 -47.17
CA GLU A 826 -0.63 41.36 -45.93
C GLU A 826 -0.08 42.47 -44.99
N GLU A 827 0.32 43.61 -45.54
CA GLU A 827 0.82 44.76 -44.78
C GLU A 827 -0.26 45.41 -43.90
N VAL A 828 -1.50 45.53 -44.42
CA VAL A 828 -2.62 46.10 -43.67
C VAL A 828 -2.98 45.18 -42.50
N ILE A 829 -3.01 43.88 -42.75
CA ILE A 829 -3.29 42.86 -41.73
C ILE A 829 -2.22 42.87 -40.63
N LYS A 830 -0.93 42.93 -40.99
CA LYS A 830 0.19 43.02 -40.03
C LYS A 830 0.12 44.29 -39.20
N HIS A 831 -0.15 45.44 -39.82
CA HIS A 831 -0.26 46.72 -39.11
C HIS A 831 -1.41 46.70 -38.10
N LEU A 832 -2.53 46.07 -38.47
CA LEU A 832 -3.72 45.96 -37.65
C LEU A 832 -3.52 45.01 -36.47
N ILE A 833 -2.79 43.89 -36.63
CA ILE A 833 -2.41 42.99 -35.52
C ILE A 833 -1.45 43.70 -34.55
N MET A 834 -0.43 44.39 -35.08
CA MET A 834 0.56 45.07 -34.23
C MET A 834 -0.04 46.24 -33.43
N ALA A 835 -1.09 46.89 -33.94
CA ALA A 835 -1.73 48.02 -33.27
C ALA A 835 -2.57 47.62 -32.04
N VAL A 836 -2.97 46.35 -31.91
CA VAL A 836 -4.03 45.90 -30.97
C VAL A 836 -3.45 45.12 -29.76
N ARG A 837 -2.12 45.09 -29.58
CA ARG A 837 -1.36 44.29 -28.58
C ARG A 837 -2.16 43.90 -27.31
N GLY A 838 -2.39 42.60 -27.11
CA GLY A 838 -2.72 41.99 -25.81
C GLY A 838 -4.20 41.94 -25.38
N GLN A 839 -5.18 42.17 -26.27
CA GLN A 839 -6.60 42.22 -25.90
C GLN A 839 -7.51 41.15 -26.54
N PHE A 840 -6.94 40.18 -27.26
CA PHE A 840 -7.70 39.10 -27.92
C PHE A 840 -7.07 37.73 -27.62
N SER A 841 -7.87 36.67 -27.72
CA SER A 841 -7.40 35.29 -27.51
C SER A 841 -6.40 34.89 -28.60
N THR A 842 -5.21 34.48 -28.17
CA THR A 842 -4.14 33.89 -28.99
C THR A 842 -4.63 32.62 -29.69
N ASP A 843 -5.35 31.74 -28.99
CA ASP A 843 -5.91 30.49 -29.54
C ASP A 843 -6.92 30.73 -30.67
N GLU A 844 -7.86 31.66 -30.50
CA GLU A 844 -8.87 31.96 -31.53
C GLU A 844 -8.27 32.62 -32.78
N LEU A 845 -7.30 33.52 -32.60
CA LEU A 845 -6.57 34.14 -33.73
C LEU A 845 -5.84 33.09 -34.56
N VAL A 846 -5.13 32.20 -33.88
CA VAL A 846 -4.35 31.15 -34.52
C VAL A 846 -5.30 30.21 -35.26
N ALA A 847 -6.42 29.81 -34.67
CA ALA A 847 -7.41 28.95 -35.31
C ALA A 847 -8.06 29.57 -36.58
N GLU A 848 -8.43 30.85 -36.58
CA GLU A 848 -9.04 31.51 -37.75
C GLU A 848 -8.04 31.71 -38.91
N VAL A 849 -6.79 31.98 -38.60
CA VAL A 849 -5.71 32.10 -39.59
C VAL A 849 -5.24 30.72 -40.08
N GLU A 850 -5.29 29.70 -39.22
CA GLU A 850 -5.02 28.28 -39.54
C GLU A 850 -6.04 27.74 -40.52
N LYS A 851 -7.34 27.97 -40.31
CA LYS A 851 -8.40 27.56 -41.26
C LYS A 851 -8.16 28.06 -42.68
N ARG A 852 -7.52 29.22 -42.83
CA ARG A 852 -7.25 29.88 -44.13
C ARG A 852 -5.82 29.66 -44.61
N ASN A 853 -5.04 28.80 -43.94
CA ASN A 853 -3.65 28.44 -44.26
C ASN A 853 -2.67 29.62 -44.35
N ARG A 854 -2.89 30.71 -43.61
CA ARG A 854 -2.06 31.94 -43.66
C ARG A 854 -1.30 32.23 -42.35
N LEU A 855 -0.99 31.19 -41.58
CA LEU A 855 -0.39 31.25 -40.22
C LEU A 855 0.92 32.04 -40.12
N LYS A 856 1.72 32.10 -41.19
CA LYS A 856 2.99 32.85 -41.23
C LYS A 856 2.82 34.35 -40.99
N LEU A 857 1.63 34.91 -41.18
CA LEU A 857 1.33 36.31 -40.90
C LEU A 857 1.50 36.68 -39.43
N LEU A 858 1.33 35.72 -38.51
CA LEU A 858 1.37 35.94 -37.05
C LEU A 858 2.77 35.84 -36.45
N LEU A 859 3.75 35.34 -37.21
CA LEU A 859 5.10 35.02 -36.73
C LEU A 859 5.81 36.20 -36.02
N PRO A 860 5.86 37.42 -36.58
CA PRO A 860 6.54 38.54 -35.92
C PRO A 860 5.90 38.97 -34.59
N TRP A 861 4.60 38.69 -34.45
CA TRP A 861 3.84 39.04 -33.25
C TRP A 861 4.05 38.02 -32.13
N LEU A 862 4.00 36.72 -32.45
CA LEU A 862 4.22 35.64 -31.48
C LEU A 862 5.65 35.65 -30.92
N GLU A 863 6.66 35.94 -31.75
CA GLU A 863 8.05 36.05 -31.29
C GLU A 863 8.26 37.20 -30.30
N SER A 864 7.58 38.34 -30.51
CA SER A 864 7.60 39.47 -29.57
C SER A 864 6.98 39.11 -28.22
N GLN A 865 5.99 38.21 -28.17
CA GLN A 865 5.34 37.79 -26.91
C GLN A 865 6.23 36.86 -26.08
N ILE A 866 7.00 35.98 -26.72
CA ILE A 866 7.96 35.10 -26.02
C ILE A 866 9.12 35.91 -25.43
N GLN A 867 9.61 36.92 -26.15
CA GLN A 867 10.68 37.79 -25.65
C GLN A 867 10.26 38.62 -24.43
N GLU A 868 8.95 38.86 -24.27
CA GLU A 868 8.36 39.51 -23.08
C GLU A 868 8.14 38.53 -21.90
N GLY A 869 8.48 37.24 -22.06
CA GLY A 869 8.46 36.23 -20.99
C GLY A 869 7.12 35.52 -20.79
N CYS A 870 6.25 35.48 -21.80
CA CYS A 870 4.93 34.85 -21.69
C CYS A 870 5.05 33.31 -21.61
N GLU A 871 4.47 32.68 -20.59
CA GLU A 871 4.50 31.22 -20.36
C GLU A 871 3.27 30.47 -20.92
N GLU A 872 2.38 31.16 -21.64
CA GLU A 872 1.09 30.60 -22.04
C GLU A 872 1.23 29.45 -23.08
N PRO A 873 0.62 28.26 -22.87
CA PRO A 873 0.74 27.12 -23.78
C PRO A 873 0.22 27.39 -25.18
N ALA A 874 -0.83 28.20 -25.32
CA ALA A 874 -1.46 28.59 -26.60
C ALA A 874 -0.48 29.25 -27.57
N THR A 875 0.27 30.24 -27.07
CA THR A 875 1.29 31.00 -27.83
C THR A 875 2.42 30.08 -28.30
N HIS A 876 2.87 29.19 -27.43
CA HIS A 876 3.91 28.21 -27.74
C HIS A 876 3.44 27.12 -28.69
N ASN A 877 2.19 26.67 -28.58
CA ASN A 877 1.57 25.71 -29.51
C ASN A 877 1.45 26.33 -30.90
N ALA A 878 0.97 27.57 -31.00
CA ALA A 878 0.84 28.28 -32.27
C ALA A 878 2.19 28.53 -32.95
N LEU A 879 3.20 28.94 -32.17
CA LEU A 879 4.54 29.15 -32.69
C LEU A 879 5.18 27.82 -33.12
N ALA A 880 4.95 26.73 -32.36
CA ALA A 880 5.34 25.38 -32.79
C ALA A 880 4.73 25.06 -34.16
N LYS A 881 3.40 25.21 -34.32
CA LYS A 881 2.71 24.97 -35.60
C LYS A 881 3.28 25.83 -36.74
N ILE A 882 3.58 27.11 -36.49
CA ILE A 882 4.13 28.03 -37.48
C ILE A 882 5.57 27.67 -37.86
N TYR A 883 6.42 27.31 -36.90
CA TYR A 883 7.79 26.88 -37.18
C TYR A 883 7.83 25.54 -37.90
N ILE A 884 6.88 24.64 -37.62
CA ILE A 884 6.66 23.41 -38.38
C ILE A 884 6.27 23.75 -39.83
N ASP A 885 5.28 24.64 -40.04
CA ASP A 885 4.81 25.05 -41.37
C ASP A 885 5.82 25.89 -42.17
N SER A 886 6.68 26.63 -41.48
CA SER A 886 7.71 27.49 -42.06
C SER A 886 9.05 26.78 -42.21
N ASN A 887 9.16 25.55 -41.68
CA ASN A 887 10.39 24.76 -41.58
C ASN A 887 11.57 25.55 -40.97
N ASN A 888 11.27 26.40 -39.96
CA ASN A 888 12.26 27.21 -39.28
C ASN A 888 12.68 26.55 -37.97
N SER A 889 13.71 25.70 -38.04
CA SER A 889 14.24 24.90 -36.92
C SER A 889 13.17 24.34 -35.94
N PRO A 890 12.10 23.67 -36.44
CA PRO A 890 11.00 23.20 -35.60
C PRO A 890 11.46 22.18 -34.54
N GLU A 891 12.44 21.35 -34.85
CA GLU A 891 13.00 20.36 -33.91
C GLU A 891 13.68 21.01 -32.70
N CYS A 892 14.40 22.12 -32.89
CA CYS A 892 15.08 22.84 -31.81
C CYS A 892 14.05 23.42 -30.85
N PHE A 893 13.01 24.05 -31.40
CA PHE A 893 11.90 24.61 -30.63
C PHE A 893 11.13 23.54 -29.84
N LEU A 894 10.83 22.39 -30.46
CA LEU A 894 10.12 21.30 -29.80
C LEU A 894 10.95 20.62 -28.70
N ARG A 895 12.28 20.69 -28.75
CA ARG A 895 13.16 20.12 -27.71
C ARG A 895 13.47 21.08 -26.57
N GLU A 896 13.73 22.35 -26.86
CA GLU A 896 14.17 23.32 -25.86
C GLU A 896 13.02 23.96 -25.08
N ASN A 897 11.82 24.02 -25.65
CA ASN A 897 10.71 24.75 -25.04
C ASN A 897 9.93 23.90 -24.03
N ALA A 898 9.86 24.38 -22.78
CA ALA A 898 9.23 23.67 -21.66
C ALA A 898 7.71 23.91 -21.51
N TYR A 899 7.08 24.75 -22.34
CA TYR A 899 5.73 25.25 -22.03
C TYR A 899 4.64 24.90 -23.06
N TYR A 900 4.97 24.20 -24.15
CA TYR A 900 3.96 23.71 -25.12
C TYR A 900 3.30 22.40 -24.67
N ASP A 901 2.06 22.17 -25.11
CA ASP A 901 1.30 20.93 -24.88
C ASP A 901 1.61 19.90 -25.97
N SER A 902 2.33 18.84 -25.57
CA SER A 902 2.76 17.74 -26.43
C SER A 902 1.62 17.00 -27.13
N SER A 903 0.44 16.92 -26.52
CA SER A 903 -0.69 16.17 -27.08
C SER A 903 -1.35 16.89 -28.27
N VAL A 904 -1.50 18.21 -28.15
CA VAL A 904 -2.12 19.08 -29.16
C VAL A 904 -1.18 19.32 -30.33
N VAL A 905 0.09 19.63 -30.04
CA VAL A 905 1.12 19.80 -31.08
C VAL A 905 1.41 18.48 -31.77
N GLY A 906 1.49 17.37 -31.02
CA GLY A 906 1.66 16.02 -31.58
C GLY A 906 0.58 15.68 -32.61
N ARG A 907 -0.71 15.84 -32.27
CA ARG A 907 -1.83 15.56 -33.19
C ARG A 907 -1.83 16.45 -34.44
N TYR A 908 -1.33 17.68 -34.31
CA TYR A 908 -1.18 18.56 -35.45
C TYR A 908 -0.06 18.10 -36.39
N CYS A 909 1.07 17.67 -35.81
CA CYS A 909 2.20 17.13 -36.56
C CYS A 909 1.85 15.82 -37.28
N GLU A 910 1.00 14.96 -36.71
CA GLU A 910 0.58 13.66 -37.30
C GLU A 910 0.16 13.78 -38.76
N LYS A 911 -0.50 14.87 -39.13
CA LYS A 911 -1.04 15.09 -40.49
C LYS A 911 -0.06 15.77 -41.45
N ARG A 912 1.01 16.41 -40.96
CA ARG A 912 1.93 17.23 -41.77
C ARG A 912 3.30 16.60 -41.88
N ASP A 913 3.93 16.37 -40.73
CA ASP A 913 5.20 15.69 -40.63
C ASP A 913 5.13 14.71 -39.45
N PRO A 914 4.88 13.42 -39.74
CA PRO A 914 4.85 12.38 -38.74
C PRO A 914 6.14 12.29 -37.90
N HIS A 915 7.30 12.77 -38.39
CA HIS A 915 8.55 12.79 -37.62
C HIS A 915 8.52 13.84 -36.50
N LEU A 916 8.01 15.04 -36.79
CA LEU A 916 7.87 16.10 -35.78
C LEU A 916 6.80 15.76 -34.74
N ALA A 917 5.84 14.91 -35.09
CA ALA A 917 4.86 14.36 -34.14
C ALA A 917 5.54 13.48 -33.11
N CYS A 918 6.47 12.61 -33.56
CA CYS A 918 7.24 11.76 -32.67
C CYS A 918 8.04 12.58 -31.64
N VAL A 919 8.69 13.67 -32.08
CA VAL A 919 9.47 14.55 -31.18
C VAL A 919 8.59 15.24 -30.14
N ALA A 920 7.39 15.69 -30.54
CA ALA A 920 6.44 16.31 -29.63
C ALA A 920 5.90 15.32 -28.57
N TYR A 921 5.56 14.10 -28.99
CA TYR A 921 5.07 13.04 -28.10
C TYR A 921 6.16 12.48 -27.17
N GLU A 922 7.41 12.40 -27.65
CA GLU A 922 8.56 11.94 -26.86
C GLU A 922 8.75 12.79 -25.60
N ARG A 923 8.57 14.11 -25.69
CA ARG A 923 8.62 15.02 -24.52
C ARG A 923 7.48 14.79 -23.53
N GLY A 924 6.27 14.52 -24.04
CA GLY A 924 5.04 14.41 -23.26
C GLY A 924 4.83 13.07 -22.54
N GLN A 925 5.69 12.07 -22.80
CA GLN A 925 5.49 10.68 -22.35
C GLN A 925 4.14 10.10 -22.81
N CYS A 926 3.74 10.43 -24.03
CA CYS A 926 2.52 9.95 -24.68
C CYS A 926 2.83 8.68 -25.48
N ASP A 927 3.19 7.62 -24.77
CA ASP A 927 3.85 6.43 -25.32
C ASP A 927 2.95 5.66 -26.31
N LEU A 928 1.63 5.62 -26.06
CA LEU A 928 0.66 4.90 -26.89
C LEU A 928 0.28 5.66 -28.17
N GLU A 929 0.19 6.99 -28.12
CA GLU A 929 -0.07 7.81 -29.31
C GLU A 929 1.13 7.76 -30.28
N LEU A 930 2.36 7.84 -29.76
CA LEU A 930 3.58 7.75 -30.59
C LEU A 930 3.66 6.40 -31.33
N ILE A 931 3.40 5.29 -30.65
CA ILE A 931 3.41 3.95 -31.26
C ILE A 931 2.35 3.87 -32.38
N LYS A 932 1.15 4.40 -32.18
CA LYS A 932 0.11 4.40 -33.22
C LYS A 932 0.53 5.19 -34.45
N VAL A 933 1.05 6.40 -34.27
CA VAL A 933 1.47 7.28 -35.36
C VAL A 933 2.62 6.68 -36.17
N CYS A 934 3.56 6.04 -35.48
CA CYS A 934 4.67 5.35 -36.11
C CYS A 934 4.21 4.13 -36.92
N ASN A 935 3.31 3.31 -36.37
CA ASN A 935 2.77 2.14 -37.06
C ASN A 935 1.91 2.51 -38.26
N GLU A 936 1.08 3.55 -38.17
CA GLU A 936 0.22 4.02 -39.27
C GLU A 936 1.03 4.63 -40.43
N ASN A 937 2.12 5.34 -40.13
CA ASN A 937 2.94 6.04 -41.14
C ASN A 937 4.22 5.30 -41.53
N SER A 938 4.40 4.05 -41.09
CA SER A 938 5.62 3.26 -41.33
C SER A 938 6.92 3.93 -40.87
N LEU A 939 6.86 4.77 -39.83
CA LEU A 939 8.02 5.47 -39.26
C LEU A 939 8.77 4.59 -38.24
N PHE A 940 9.06 3.36 -38.64
CA PHE A 940 9.69 2.36 -37.78
C PHE A 940 11.09 2.77 -37.31
N LYS A 941 11.77 3.67 -38.03
CA LYS A 941 13.09 4.20 -37.63
C LYS A 941 13.02 5.10 -36.40
N SER A 942 12.04 6.01 -36.32
CA SER A 942 11.86 6.85 -35.13
C SER A 942 11.23 6.08 -33.98
N GLU A 943 10.32 5.15 -34.28
CA GLU A 943 9.77 4.21 -33.30
C GLU A 943 10.86 3.36 -32.65
N ALA A 944 11.77 2.82 -33.45
CA ALA A 944 12.92 2.06 -32.97
C ALA A 944 13.81 2.89 -32.04
N ARG A 945 14.16 4.13 -32.42
CA ARG A 945 14.96 5.03 -31.57
C ARG A 945 14.26 5.32 -30.25
N TYR A 946 12.96 5.60 -30.29
CA TYR A 946 12.18 5.94 -29.12
C TYR A 946 12.06 4.77 -28.13
N LEU A 947 11.76 3.56 -28.63
CA LEU A 947 11.66 2.35 -27.80
C LEU A 947 13.00 2.00 -27.12
N VAL A 948 14.10 2.21 -27.83
CA VAL A 948 15.46 1.99 -27.31
C VAL A 948 15.81 3.02 -26.21
N CYS A 949 15.53 4.30 -26.42
CA CYS A 949 15.76 5.36 -25.42
C CYS A 949 14.85 5.24 -24.17
N ARG A 950 13.60 4.80 -24.32
CA ARG A 950 12.61 4.76 -23.23
C ARG A 950 12.86 3.64 -22.20
N LYS A 951 13.56 2.58 -22.60
CA LYS A 951 14.00 1.46 -21.74
C LYS A 951 12.86 0.71 -21.01
N ASP A 952 11.61 0.83 -21.46
CA ASP A 952 10.45 0.25 -20.77
C ASP A 952 10.10 -1.17 -21.28
N PRO A 953 10.18 -2.21 -20.43
CA PRO A 953 9.87 -3.59 -20.83
C PRO A 953 8.40 -3.82 -21.20
N GLU A 954 7.45 -3.05 -20.67
CA GLU A 954 6.01 -3.23 -20.97
C GLU A 954 5.68 -2.76 -22.39
N LEU A 955 6.28 -1.64 -22.82
CA LEU A 955 6.16 -1.15 -24.19
C LEU A 955 6.80 -2.13 -25.19
N TRP A 956 7.98 -2.67 -24.87
CA TRP A 956 8.61 -3.70 -25.70
C TRP A 956 7.74 -4.96 -25.84
N ALA A 957 7.09 -5.40 -24.77
CA ALA A 957 6.19 -6.55 -24.82
C ALA A 957 4.98 -6.30 -25.73
N HIS A 958 4.38 -5.11 -25.65
CA HIS A 958 3.23 -4.75 -26.48
C HIS A 958 3.56 -4.69 -27.98
N VAL A 959 4.72 -4.12 -28.30
CA VAL A 959 5.12 -3.92 -29.70
C VAL A 959 5.62 -5.22 -30.36
N LEU A 960 6.23 -6.13 -29.57
CA LEU A 960 6.77 -7.41 -30.04
C LEU A 960 5.74 -8.56 -30.06
N GLU A 961 4.45 -8.31 -29.80
CA GLU A 961 3.39 -9.33 -29.88
C GLU A 961 3.32 -10.00 -31.28
N GLU A 962 3.04 -11.30 -31.32
CA GLU A 962 2.92 -12.09 -32.56
C GLU A 962 1.79 -11.62 -33.49
N ASN A 963 0.78 -10.95 -32.93
CA ASN A 963 -0.37 -10.44 -33.68
C ASN A 963 -0.11 -9.12 -34.41
N ASN A 964 1.06 -8.49 -34.21
CA ASN A 964 1.35 -7.19 -34.79
C ASN A 964 1.91 -7.33 -36.24
N PRO A 965 1.20 -6.85 -37.27
CA PRO A 965 1.63 -6.98 -38.67
C PRO A 965 2.90 -6.19 -39.01
N SER A 966 3.26 -5.15 -38.25
CA SER A 966 4.47 -4.32 -38.46
C SER A 966 5.72 -4.81 -37.72
N ARG A 967 5.59 -5.86 -36.89
CA ARG A 967 6.66 -6.38 -36.01
C ARG A 967 7.99 -6.59 -36.74
N ARG A 968 7.97 -7.21 -37.92
CA ARG A 968 9.20 -7.52 -38.67
C ARG A 968 9.90 -6.29 -39.21
N GLN A 969 9.14 -5.31 -39.71
CA GLN A 969 9.68 -4.06 -40.25
C GLN A 969 10.29 -3.19 -39.14
N LEU A 970 9.68 -3.19 -37.95
CA LEU A 970 10.25 -2.54 -36.78
C LEU A 970 11.55 -3.22 -36.33
N ILE A 971 11.57 -4.54 -36.22
CA ILE A 971 12.77 -5.30 -35.86
C ILE A 971 13.92 -4.99 -36.82
N ASP A 972 13.66 -5.00 -38.13
CA ASP A 972 14.68 -4.69 -39.15
C ASP A 972 15.25 -3.26 -38.95
N GLN A 973 14.41 -2.27 -38.62
CA GLN A 973 14.86 -0.88 -38.38
C GLN A 973 15.55 -0.69 -37.03
N VAL A 974 15.16 -1.42 -35.98
CA VAL A 974 15.89 -1.48 -34.69
C VAL A 974 17.31 -1.99 -34.92
N VAL A 975 17.47 -3.08 -35.68
CA VAL A 975 18.76 -3.69 -36.00
C VAL A 975 19.63 -2.80 -36.89
N GLN A 976 19.05 -2.16 -37.92
CA GLN A 976 19.83 -1.41 -38.91
C GLN A 976 20.16 0.03 -38.51
N THR A 977 19.30 0.69 -37.70
CA THR A 977 19.33 2.16 -37.58
C THR A 977 19.34 2.72 -36.17
N ALA A 978 18.57 2.19 -35.23
CA ALA A 978 18.55 2.73 -33.86
C ALA A 978 19.85 2.39 -33.12
N LEU A 979 20.33 1.16 -33.25
CA LEU A 979 21.45 0.66 -32.44
C LEU A 979 22.84 1.06 -32.98
N SER A 980 22.94 1.46 -34.25
CA SER A 980 24.19 2.00 -34.82
C SER A 980 24.49 3.42 -34.33
N GLU A 981 23.48 4.16 -33.85
CA GLU A 981 23.58 5.53 -33.38
C GLU A 981 23.71 5.65 -31.85
N THR A 982 23.20 4.66 -31.10
CA THR A 982 23.25 4.62 -29.63
C THR A 982 24.66 4.34 -29.12
N ARG A 983 25.13 5.16 -28.17
CA ARG A 983 26.42 4.99 -27.48
C ARG A 983 26.27 4.45 -26.05
N ASP A 984 25.05 4.22 -25.58
CA ASP A 984 24.76 3.74 -24.22
C ASP A 984 24.64 2.19 -24.19
N PRO A 985 25.50 1.48 -23.43
CA PRO A 985 25.42 0.03 -23.27
C PRO A 985 24.10 -0.46 -22.67
N GLU A 986 23.42 0.35 -21.86
CA GLU A 986 22.18 -0.06 -21.20
C GLU A 986 21.01 -0.20 -22.18
N GLU A 987 20.89 0.71 -23.14
CA GLU A 987 19.88 0.72 -24.19
C GLU A 987 19.94 -0.56 -25.04
N ILE A 988 21.17 -0.97 -25.39
CA ILE A 988 21.43 -2.22 -26.10
C ILE A 988 21.03 -3.42 -25.23
N SER A 989 21.38 -3.40 -23.95
CA SER A 989 21.08 -4.51 -23.04
C SER A 989 19.57 -4.75 -22.83
N VAL A 990 18.77 -3.68 -22.73
CA VAL A 990 17.32 -3.77 -22.57
C VAL A 990 16.68 -4.27 -23.85
N THR A 991 17.15 -3.78 -25.01
CA THR A 991 16.70 -4.23 -26.33
C THR A 991 16.98 -5.73 -26.54
N VAL A 992 18.19 -6.19 -26.19
CA VAL A 992 18.56 -7.61 -26.27
C VAL A 992 17.69 -8.47 -25.34
N LYS A 993 17.43 -8.00 -24.11
CA LYS A 993 16.51 -8.70 -23.18
C LYS A 993 15.08 -8.79 -23.71
N ALA A 994 14.58 -7.72 -24.33
CA ALA A 994 13.26 -7.72 -24.95
C ALA A 994 13.17 -8.76 -26.08
N PHE A 995 14.18 -8.82 -26.95
CA PHE A 995 14.24 -9.79 -28.05
C PHE A 995 14.39 -11.24 -27.56
N MET A 996 15.17 -11.47 -26.50
CA MET A 996 15.25 -12.80 -25.84
C MET A 996 13.90 -13.22 -25.23
N THR A 997 13.15 -12.27 -24.66
CA THR A 997 11.83 -12.55 -24.06
C THR A 997 10.78 -12.82 -25.14
N ALA A 998 10.93 -12.22 -26.32
CA ALA A 998 10.07 -12.42 -27.48
C ALA A 998 10.46 -13.62 -28.37
N ASP A 999 11.45 -14.44 -27.96
CA ASP A 999 11.92 -15.66 -28.62
C ASP A 999 12.35 -15.48 -30.11
N LEU A 1000 13.17 -14.45 -30.37
CA LEU A 1000 13.68 -14.09 -31.71
C LEU A 1000 15.21 -14.30 -31.83
N PRO A 1001 15.71 -15.55 -31.94
CA PRO A 1001 17.15 -15.83 -31.85
C PRO A 1001 17.96 -15.45 -33.10
N ASN A 1002 17.37 -15.50 -34.30
CA ASN A 1002 18.10 -15.22 -35.55
C ASN A 1002 18.31 -13.71 -35.74
N GLU A 1003 17.28 -12.93 -35.44
CA GLU A 1003 17.30 -11.47 -35.47
C GLU A 1003 18.23 -10.92 -34.37
N LEU A 1004 18.33 -11.60 -33.23
CA LEU A 1004 19.26 -11.28 -32.15
C LEU A 1004 20.72 -11.57 -32.52
N ILE A 1005 21.00 -12.62 -33.29
CA ILE A 1005 22.34 -12.86 -33.85
C ILE A 1005 22.71 -11.73 -34.81
N GLU A 1006 21.82 -11.37 -35.75
CA GLU A 1006 22.11 -10.31 -36.73
C GLU A 1006 22.33 -8.93 -36.07
N LEU A 1007 21.59 -8.66 -34.99
CA LEU A 1007 21.76 -7.49 -34.13
C LEU A 1007 23.12 -7.48 -33.44
N LEU A 1008 23.48 -8.57 -32.77
CA LEU A 1008 24.72 -8.67 -32.02
C LEU A 1008 25.94 -8.72 -32.94
N GLU A 1009 25.86 -9.34 -34.12
CA GLU A 1009 26.92 -9.30 -35.14
C GLU A 1009 27.25 -7.86 -35.53
N LYS A 1010 26.25 -7.05 -35.90
CA LYS A 1010 26.46 -5.64 -36.31
C LYS A 1010 27.01 -4.79 -35.16
N ILE A 1011 26.54 -4.97 -33.93
CA ILE A 1011 27.00 -4.17 -32.79
C ILE A 1011 28.43 -4.54 -32.38
N VAL A 1012 28.74 -5.84 -32.35
CA VAL A 1012 30.01 -6.33 -31.81
C VAL A 1012 31.13 -6.35 -32.87
N LEU A 1013 30.80 -6.66 -34.13
CA LEU A 1013 31.80 -6.77 -35.22
C LEU A 1013 32.00 -5.47 -35.99
N ASP A 1014 30.94 -4.67 -36.23
CA ASP A 1014 31.04 -3.46 -37.07
C ASP A 1014 31.22 -2.16 -36.26
N ASN A 1015 30.80 -2.11 -34.98
CA ASN A 1015 30.82 -0.88 -34.18
C ASN A 1015 31.95 -0.89 -33.11
N SER A 1016 32.95 -0.03 -33.29
CA SER A 1016 34.23 -0.07 -32.53
C SER A 1016 34.12 0.28 -31.05
N VAL A 1017 33.00 0.86 -30.59
CA VAL A 1017 32.80 1.27 -29.19
C VAL A 1017 32.32 0.12 -28.31
N PHE A 1018 31.58 -0.84 -28.89
CA PHE A 1018 30.97 -1.96 -28.17
C PHE A 1018 31.69 -3.28 -28.42
N SER A 1019 32.60 -3.31 -29.39
CA SER A 1019 33.45 -4.47 -29.65
C SER A 1019 34.22 -4.88 -28.39
N GLU A 1020 34.63 -3.98 -27.50
CA GLU A 1020 35.34 -4.36 -26.26
C GLU A 1020 34.42 -4.87 -25.13
N HIS A 1021 33.10 -4.80 -25.29
CA HIS A 1021 32.16 -5.06 -24.19
C HIS A 1021 31.91 -6.56 -23.98
N ARG A 1022 32.56 -7.12 -22.95
CA ARG A 1022 32.56 -8.56 -22.60
C ARG A 1022 31.19 -9.23 -22.60
N ASN A 1023 30.19 -8.57 -22.02
CA ASN A 1023 28.85 -9.17 -21.91
C ASN A 1023 28.14 -9.32 -23.26
N LEU A 1024 28.40 -8.42 -24.22
CA LEU A 1024 27.79 -8.49 -25.55
C LEU A 1024 28.48 -9.55 -26.40
N GLN A 1025 29.81 -9.66 -26.30
CA GLN A 1025 30.55 -10.76 -26.93
C GLN A 1025 30.09 -12.12 -26.38
N ASN A 1026 29.91 -12.23 -25.06
CA ASN A 1026 29.37 -13.44 -24.43
C ASN A 1026 27.99 -13.80 -24.98
N LEU A 1027 27.09 -12.82 -25.06
CA LEU A 1027 25.74 -13.04 -25.57
C LEU A 1027 25.75 -13.45 -27.06
N LEU A 1028 26.63 -12.88 -27.89
CA LEU A 1028 26.75 -13.26 -29.30
C LEU A 1028 27.17 -14.72 -29.44
N ILE A 1029 28.24 -15.13 -28.74
CA ILE A 1029 28.76 -16.50 -28.79
C ILE A 1029 27.72 -17.49 -28.23
N LEU A 1030 27.08 -17.17 -27.10
CA LEU A 1030 26.07 -18.04 -26.49
C LEU A 1030 24.82 -18.21 -27.35
N THR A 1031 24.39 -17.15 -28.02
CA THR A 1031 23.25 -17.21 -28.93
C THR A 1031 23.61 -18.00 -30.19
N ALA A 1032 24.81 -17.80 -30.74
CA ALA A 1032 25.32 -18.57 -31.85
C ALA A 1032 25.41 -20.07 -31.53
N ILE A 1033 25.93 -20.46 -30.35
CA ILE A 1033 25.98 -21.86 -29.91
C ILE A 1033 24.57 -22.51 -29.92
N LYS A 1034 23.53 -21.74 -29.58
CA LYS A 1034 22.15 -22.23 -29.55
C LYS A 1034 21.47 -22.28 -30.92
N ALA A 1035 21.70 -21.28 -31.78
CA ALA A 1035 20.94 -21.10 -33.03
C ALA A 1035 21.74 -21.39 -34.32
N ASP A 1036 23.04 -21.07 -34.40
CA ASP A 1036 23.89 -21.36 -35.55
C ASP A 1036 25.33 -21.72 -35.14
N ARG A 1037 25.60 -23.03 -35.05
CA ARG A 1037 26.89 -23.58 -34.61
C ARG A 1037 28.04 -23.33 -35.59
N THR A 1038 27.75 -23.02 -36.85
CA THR A 1038 28.80 -22.91 -37.88
C THR A 1038 29.64 -21.64 -37.75
N ARG A 1039 29.07 -20.58 -37.16
CA ARG A 1039 29.73 -19.26 -37.00
C ARG A 1039 30.49 -19.11 -35.68
N VAL A 1040 30.29 -20.03 -34.73
CA VAL A 1040 30.88 -19.98 -33.38
C VAL A 1040 32.41 -19.91 -33.44
N MET A 1041 33.05 -20.71 -34.29
CA MET A 1041 34.49 -20.72 -34.48
C MET A 1041 35.02 -19.38 -35.03
N GLU A 1042 34.28 -18.77 -35.96
CA GLU A 1042 34.65 -17.45 -36.51
C GLU A 1042 34.61 -16.38 -35.42
N TYR A 1043 33.55 -16.33 -34.61
CA TYR A 1043 33.45 -15.35 -33.52
C TYR A 1043 34.52 -15.56 -32.45
N ILE A 1044 34.78 -16.80 -32.04
CA ILE A 1044 35.84 -17.13 -31.07
C ILE A 1044 37.20 -16.66 -31.56
N SER A 1045 37.46 -16.79 -32.86
CA SER A 1045 38.72 -16.33 -33.47
C SER A 1045 38.83 -14.81 -33.53
N ARG A 1046 37.74 -14.09 -33.85
CA ARG A 1046 37.72 -12.64 -34.08
C ARG A 1046 37.53 -11.80 -32.81
N LEU A 1047 36.93 -12.36 -31.77
CA LEU A 1047 36.63 -11.65 -30.52
C LEU A 1047 37.69 -11.96 -29.46
N ASP A 1048 38.08 -10.97 -28.66
CA ASP A 1048 39.19 -11.09 -27.69
C ASP A 1048 38.77 -10.85 -26.23
N ASN A 1049 37.59 -10.27 -25.97
CA ASN A 1049 37.20 -9.75 -24.65
C ASN A 1049 36.02 -10.50 -24.03
N TYR A 1050 35.89 -11.82 -24.25
CA TYR A 1050 34.80 -12.64 -23.73
C TYR A 1050 35.23 -13.51 -22.53
N ASP A 1051 34.26 -14.07 -21.80
CA ASP A 1051 34.55 -14.99 -20.68
C ASP A 1051 34.96 -16.38 -21.19
N ALA A 1052 36.26 -16.63 -21.21
CA ALA A 1052 36.85 -17.87 -21.68
C ALA A 1052 36.34 -19.11 -20.92
N LEU A 1053 36.18 -19.03 -19.59
CA LEU A 1053 35.77 -20.17 -18.77
C LEU A 1053 34.30 -20.53 -19.04
N ASP A 1054 33.43 -19.53 -19.01
CA ASP A 1054 31.99 -19.74 -19.19
C ASP A 1054 31.67 -20.20 -20.61
N ILE A 1055 32.25 -19.54 -21.62
CA ILE A 1055 32.01 -19.91 -23.02
C ILE A 1055 32.58 -21.28 -23.34
N ALA A 1056 33.80 -21.59 -22.90
CA ALA A 1056 34.40 -22.89 -23.19
C ALA A 1056 33.65 -24.02 -22.47
N SER A 1057 33.20 -23.82 -21.23
CA SER A 1057 32.38 -24.83 -20.54
C SER A 1057 31.05 -25.09 -21.25
N ILE A 1058 30.41 -24.04 -21.77
CA ILE A 1058 29.16 -24.14 -22.52
C ILE A 1058 29.41 -24.76 -23.90
N ALA A 1059 30.54 -24.46 -24.55
CA ALA A 1059 30.97 -25.11 -25.79
C ALA A 1059 31.22 -26.61 -25.58
N VAL A 1060 31.88 -27.02 -24.48
CA VAL A 1060 32.05 -28.43 -24.10
C VAL A 1060 30.69 -29.11 -23.88
N SER A 1061 29.76 -28.45 -23.18
CA SER A 1061 28.41 -28.99 -22.96
C SER A 1061 27.59 -29.16 -24.24
N SER A 1062 27.91 -28.39 -25.28
CA SER A 1062 27.25 -28.43 -26.60
C SER A 1062 28.03 -29.25 -27.64
N ALA A 1063 29.07 -29.98 -27.22
CA ALA A 1063 29.96 -30.83 -28.03
C ALA A 1063 30.80 -30.09 -29.09
N LEU A 1064 31.12 -28.81 -28.85
CA LEU A 1064 32.02 -27.97 -29.66
C LEU A 1064 33.42 -27.95 -29.03
N TYR A 1065 34.15 -29.08 -29.13
CA TYR A 1065 35.39 -29.30 -28.39
C TYR A 1065 36.62 -28.57 -28.98
N GLU A 1066 36.70 -28.39 -30.30
CA GLU A 1066 37.79 -27.63 -30.94
C GLU A 1066 37.64 -26.12 -30.66
N GLU A 1067 36.40 -25.62 -30.67
CA GLU A 1067 36.05 -24.26 -30.25
C GLU A 1067 36.42 -24.03 -28.78
N ALA A 1068 36.07 -24.95 -27.88
CA ALA A 1068 36.45 -24.87 -26.46
C ALA A 1068 37.97 -24.91 -26.26
N PHE A 1069 38.69 -25.75 -27.01
CA PHE A 1069 40.15 -25.81 -26.97
C PHE A 1069 40.78 -24.49 -27.43
N THR A 1070 40.32 -23.92 -28.56
CA THR A 1070 40.84 -22.65 -29.05
C THR A 1070 40.56 -21.48 -28.11
N VAL A 1071 39.41 -21.46 -27.42
CA VAL A 1071 39.12 -20.49 -26.36
C VAL A 1071 40.13 -20.61 -25.23
N PHE A 1072 40.31 -21.80 -24.64
CA PHE A 1072 41.25 -21.96 -23.54
C PHE A 1072 42.70 -21.68 -23.95
N HIS A 1073 43.07 -22.02 -25.19
CA HIS A 1073 44.40 -21.72 -25.73
C HIS A 1073 44.62 -20.21 -25.93
N LYS A 1074 43.61 -19.47 -26.39
CA LYS A 1074 43.70 -18.04 -26.66
C LYS A 1074 43.85 -17.19 -25.39
N PHE A 1075 43.31 -17.65 -24.27
CA PHE A 1075 43.34 -16.94 -22.97
C PHE A 1075 44.42 -17.48 -22.01
N ASP A 1076 45.43 -18.19 -22.51
CA ASP A 1076 46.54 -18.76 -21.73
C ASP A 1076 46.11 -19.68 -20.56
N MET A 1077 44.91 -20.27 -20.63
CA MET A 1077 44.39 -21.20 -19.61
C MET A 1077 44.85 -22.63 -19.92
N ASN A 1078 46.16 -22.84 -19.82
CA ASN A 1078 46.83 -24.03 -20.34
C ASN A 1078 46.40 -25.36 -19.66
N ALA A 1079 46.09 -25.33 -18.36
CA ALA A 1079 45.64 -26.52 -17.62
C ALA A 1079 44.24 -27.01 -18.06
N SER A 1080 43.29 -26.09 -18.30
CA SER A 1080 41.97 -26.48 -18.82
C SER A 1080 42.03 -26.81 -20.32
N ALA A 1081 42.90 -26.14 -21.09
CA ALA A 1081 43.14 -26.46 -22.50
C ALA A 1081 43.65 -27.89 -22.69
N ILE A 1082 44.64 -28.32 -21.90
CA ILE A 1082 45.16 -29.69 -21.99
C ILE A 1082 44.15 -30.71 -21.50
N GLN A 1083 43.33 -30.37 -20.50
CA GLN A 1083 42.25 -31.24 -20.04
C GLN A 1083 41.23 -31.52 -21.16
N VAL A 1084 40.84 -30.50 -21.94
CA VAL A 1084 39.96 -30.71 -23.11
C VAL A 1084 40.63 -31.61 -24.16
N LEU A 1085 41.93 -31.44 -24.41
CA LEU A 1085 42.68 -32.30 -25.33
C LEU A 1085 42.75 -33.76 -24.85
N ILE A 1086 42.90 -33.97 -23.54
CA ILE A 1086 43.05 -35.30 -22.93
C ILE A 1086 41.70 -36.02 -22.82
N GLU A 1087 40.68 -35.36 -22.25
CA GLU A 1087 39.42 -35.99 -21.87
C GLU A 1087 38.39 -36.01 -23.00
N HIS A 1088 38.32 -34.95 -23.80
CA HIS A 1088 37.27 -34.78 -24.82
C HIS A 1088 37.75 -35.04 -26.25
N ILE A 1089 38.97 -34.62 -26.61
CA ILE A 1089 39.54 -34.85 -27.96
C ILE A 1089 40.33 -36.17 -28.00
N GLY A 1090 40.97 -36.58 -26.90
CA GLY A 1090 41.65 -37.86 -26.73
C GLY A 1090 43.01 -38.01 -27.44
N ASN A 1091 43.56 -36.93 -28.00
CA ASN A 1091 44.81 -36.94 -28.76
C ASN A 1091 46.02 -36.55 -27.87
N LEU A 1092 46.73 -37.57 -27.38
CA LEU A 1092 47.86 -37.39 -26.47
C LEU A 1092 49.12 -36.81 -27.14
N ASP A 1093 49.31 -37.03 -28.44
CA ASP A 1093 50.45 -36.46 -29.18
C ASP A 1093 50.31 -34.94 -29.28
N ARG A 1094 49.10 -34.46 -29.60
CA ARG A 1094 48.79 -33.01 -29.60
C ARG A 1094 48.84 -32.41 -28.19
N ALA A 1095 48.47 -33.17 -27.16
CA ALA A 1095 48.60 -32.76 -25.76
C ALA A 1095 50.07 -32.70 -25.32
N TYR A 1096 50.94 -33.60 -25.81
CA TYR A 1096 52.38 -33.57 -25.56
C TYR A 1096 53.06 -32.39 -26.26
N GLU A 1097 52.75 -32.13 -27.54
CA GLU A 1097 53.24 -30.95 -28.25
C GLU A 1097 52.80 -29.65 -27.57
N PHE A 1098 51.57 -29.62 -27.05
CA PHE A 1098 51.04 -28.49 -26.29
C PHE A 1098 51.79 -28.31 -24.96
N ALA A 1099 52.00 -29.39 -24.20
CA ALA A 1099 52.77 -29.36 -22.95
C ALA A 1099 54.23 -28.93 -23.17
N GLU A 1100 54.85 -29.35 -24.29
CA GLU A 1100 56.21 -28.94 -24.66
C GLU A 1100 56.32 -27.45 -25.02
N ARG A 1101 55.29 -26.88 -25.64
CA ARG A 1101 55.23 -25.44 -25.94
C ARG A 1101 54.95 -24.60 -24.69
N CYS A 1102 54.01 -25.00 -23.84
CA CYS A 1102 53.64 -24.25 -22.64
C CYS A 1102 54.69 -24.39 -21.51
N ASN A 1103 55.32 -25.56 -21.39
CA ASN A 1103 56.34 -25.90 -20.40
C ASN A 1103 55.98 -25.52 -18.94
N GLU A 1104 54.71 -25.71 -18.57
CA GLU A 1104 54.21 -25.46 -17.21
C GLU A 1104 54.14 -26.76 -16.38
N PRO A 1105 54.52 -26.73 -15.08
CA PRO A 1105 54.49 -27.93 -14.23
C PRO A 1105 53.13 -28.60 -14.12
N ALA A 1106 52.05 -27.81 -14.00
CA ALA A 1106 50.69 -28.34 -13.84
C ALA A 1106 50.19 -29.08 -15.10
N VAL A 1107 50.56 -28.58 -16.28
CA VAL A 1107 50.22 -29.17 -17.58
C VAL A 1107 50.95 -30.52 -17.76
N TRP A 1108 52.24 -30.56 -17.39
CA TRP A 1108 53.02 -31.80 -17.39
C TRP A 1108 52.49 -32.85 -16.42
N SER A 1109 52.06 -32.47 -15.20
CA SER A 1109 51.46 -33.39 -14.24
C SER A 1109 50.15 -34.01 -14.75
N GLN A 1110 49.26 -33.21 -15.35
CA GLN A 1110 48.00 -33.71 -15.90
C GLN A 1110 48.22 -34.63 -17.11
N LEU A 1111 49.15 -34.28 -18.00
CA LEU A 1111 49.56 -35.15 -19.10
C LEU A 1111 50.19 -36.45 -18.59
N ALA A 1112 51.06 -36.38 -17.58
CA ALA A 1112 51.72 -37.54 -16.99
C ALA A 1112 50.71 -38.52 -16.39
N GLN A 1113 49.69 -38.02 -15.70
CA GLN A 1113 48.62 -38.84 -15.14
C GLN A 1113 47.79 -39.52 -16.25
N ALA A 1114 47.48 -38.80 -17.33
CA ALA A 1114 46.76 -39.35 -18.47
C ALA A 1114 47.58 -40.39 -19.25
N GLN A 1115 48.89 -40.17 -19.40
CA GLN A 1115 49.82 -41.13 -20.00
C GLN A 1115 49.95 -42.40 -19.15
N LEU A 1116 49.97 -42.25 -17.81
CA LEU A 1116 50.04 -43.38 -16.88
C LEU A 1116 48.78 -44.26 -16.95
N GLN A 1117 47.60 -43.65 -17.12
CA GLN A 1117 46.34 -44.37 -17.31
C GLN A 1117 46.26 -45.15 -18.63
N LYS A 1118 47.03 -44.77 -19.66
CA LYS A 1118 47.11 -45.49 -20.95
C LYS A 1118 48.34 -46.41 -21.06
N ASP A 1119 48.94 -46.81 -19.92
CA ASP A 1119 50.12 -47.69 -19.83
C ASP A 1119 51.40 -47.15 -20.51
N LEU A 1120 51.49 -45.86 -20.82
CA LEU A 1120 52.67 -45.20 -21.40
C LEU A 1120 53.68 -44.81 -20.29
N VAL A 1121 54.17 -45.80 -19.55
CA VAL A 1121 54.91 -45.61 -18.28
C VAL A 1121 56.20 -44.80 -18.45
N LYS A 1122 56.96 -45.00 -19.53
CA LYS A 1122 58.22 -44.26 -19.77
C LYS A 1122 57.98 -42.77 -20.01
N GLU A 1123 56.97 -42.45 -20.79
CA GLU A 1123 56.60 -41.07 -21.14
C GLU A 1123 55.96 -40.39 -19.93
N ALA A 1124 55.08 -41.09 -19.20
CA ALA A 1124 54.49 -40.60 -17.96
C ALA A 1124 55.55 -40.25 -16.90
N ILE A 1125 56.55 -41.11 -16.69
CA ILE A 1125 57.65 -40.84 -15.75
C ILE A 1125 58.45 -39.60 -16.19
N ASN A 1126 58.76 -39.48 -17.49
CA ASN A 1126 59.46 -38.30 -18.00
C ASN A 1126 58.62 -37.02 -17.85
N SER A 1127 57.32 -37.08 -18.09
CA SER A 1127 56.38 -35.98 -17.90
C SER A 1127 56.27 -35.58 -16.42
N TYR A 1128 56.21 -36.54 -15.49
CA TYR A 1128 56.23 -36.26 -14.04
C TYR A 1128 57.57 -35.66 -13.58
N ILE A 1129 58.69 -36.08 -14.16
CA ILE A 1129 60.01 -35.50 -13.87
C ILE A 1129 60.08 -34.05 -14.39
N ARG A 1130 59.53 -33.77 -15.59
CA ARG A 1130 59.44 -32.40 -16.13
C ARG A 1130 58.47 -31.52 -15.32
N GLY A 1131 57.38 -32.10 -14.82
CA GLY A 1131 56.41 -31.46 -13.93
C GLY A 1131 56.88 -31.31 -12.48
N ASP A 1132 58.01 -31.94 -12.13
CA ASP A 1132 58.60 -31.94 -10.78
C ASP A 1132 57.58 -32.32 -9.68
N ASP A 1133 56.67 -33.26 -9.97
CA ASP A 1133 55.53 -33.59 -9.09
C ASP A 1133 55.67 -34.99 -8.48
N PRO A 1134 55.78 -35.12 -7.13
CA PRO A 1134 55.90 -36.41 -6.46
C PRO A 1134 54.55 -37.04 -6.10
N SER A 1135 53.42 -36.38 -6.33
CA SER A 1135 52.10 -36.73 -5.75
C SER A 1135 51.62 -38.16 -6.02
N SER A 1136 51.95 -38.74 -7.19
CA SER A 1136 51.45 -40.06 -7.64
C SER A 1136 52.49 -41.19 -7.49
N TYR A 1137 53.39 -41.12 -6.49
CA TYR A 1137 54.51 -42.06 -6.37
C TYR A 1137 54.10 -43.54 -6.22
N LEU A 1138 52.96 -43.85 -5.58
CA LEU A 1138 52.48 -45.22 -5.43
C LEU A 1138 52.08 -45.85 -6.77
N GLU A 1139 51.32 -45.10 -7.60
CA GLU A 1139 50.84 -45.56 -8.90
C GLU A 1139 51.99 -45.68 -9.92
N VAL A 1140 52.94 -44.74 -9.87
CA VAL A 1140 54.16 -44.79 -10.69
C VAL A 1140 55.04 -45.98 -10.33
N VAL A 1141 55.26 -46.25 -9.03
CA VAL A 1141 56.04 -47.42 -8.57
C VAL A 1141 55.39 -48.73 -8.98
N GLN A 1142 54.07 -48.87 -8.81
CA GLN A 1142 53.36 -50.08 -9.19
C GLN A 1142 53.37 -50.31 -10.71
N SER A 1143 53.15 -49.25 -11.49
CA SER A 1143 53.12 -49.34 -12.96
C SER A 1143 54.51 -49.60 -13.54
N ALA A 1144 55.55 -48.95 -13.00
CA ALA A 1144 56.93 -49.18 -13.40
C ALA A 1144 57.45 -50.58 -12.99
N SER A 1145 57.01 -51.10 -11.84
CA SER A 1145 57.31 -52.46 -11.41
C SER A 1145 56.67 -53.50 -12.33
N ARG A 1146 55.45 -53.26 -12.82
CA ARG A 1146 54.77 -54.13 -13.80
C ARG A 1146 55.44 -54.08 -15.18
N SER A 1147 55.90 -52.89 -15.60
CA SER A 1147 56.52 -52.68 -16.92
C SER A 1147 58.04 -52.91 -16.96
N ASN A 1148 58.66 -53.33 -15.85
CA ASN A 1148 60.11 -53.53 -15.69
C ASN A 1148 61.00 -52.30 -16.03
N ASN A 1149 60.48 -51.08 -15.91
CA ASN A 1149 61.22 -49.85 -16.23
C ASN A 1149 61.91 -49.26 -14.99
N TRP A 1150 62.87 -50.00 -14.44
CA TRP A 1150 63.53 -49.67 -13.17
C TRP A 1150 64.49 -48.47 -13.25
N GLU A 1151 65.14 -48.23 -14.40
CA GLU A 1151 66.11 -47.13 -14.55
C GLU A 1151 65.47 -45.74 -14.49
N ASP A 1152 64.32 -45.56 -15.14
CA ASP A 1152 63.58 -44.29 -15.12
C ASP A 1152 62.84 -44.10 -13.79
N LEU A 1153 62.40 -45.21 -13.16
CA LEU A 1153 61.85 -45.19 -11.80
C LEU A 1153 62.88 -44.69 -10.78
N VAL A 1154 64.15 -45.09 -10.89
CA VAL A 1154 65.23 -44.58 -10.01
C VAL A 1154 65.33 -43.05 -10.12
N LYS A 1155 65.27 -42.49 -11.34
CA LYS A 1155 65.34 -41.02 -11.54
C LYS A 1155 64.13 -40.31 -10.90
N PHE A 1156 62.93 -40.87 -11.06
CA PHE A 1156 61.71 -40.34 -10.45
C PHE A 1156 61.75 -40.41 -8.91
N LEU A 1157 62.16 -41.56 -8.35
CA LEU A 1157 62.29 -41.72 -6.89
C LEU A 1157 63.39 -40.84 -6.29
N GLN A 1158 64.47 -40.56 -7.03
CA GLN A 1158 65.49 -39.59 -6.63
C GLN A 1158 64.97 -38.14 -6.64
N MET A 1159 64.14 -37.76 -7.63
CA MET A 1159 63.43 -36.48 -7.63
C MET A 1159 62.47 -36.39 -6.44
N ALA A 1160 61.63 -37.40 -6.24
CA ALA A 1160 60.65 -37.45 -5.16
C ALA A 1160 61.31 -37.36 -3.77
N ARG A 1161 62.46 -38.03 -3.58
CA ARG A 1161 63.27 -37.95 -2.34
C ARG A 1161 63.77 -36.54 -2.03
N LYS A 1162 64.13 -35.74 -3.04
CA LYS A 1162 64.57 -34.35 -2.83
C LYS A 1162 63.44 -33.48 -2.27
N LYS A 1163 62.18 -33.80 -2.57
CA LYS A 1163 61.00 -33.07 -2.11
C LYS A 1163 60.40 -33.61 -0.81
N GLY A 1164 60.49 -34.92 -0.55
CA GLY A 1164 59.96 -35.55 0.66
C GLY A 1164 60.72 -36.83 1.05
N ARG A 1165 61.16 -36.91 2.31
CA ARG A 1165 61.85 -38.11 2.86
C ARG A 1165 60.84 -39.10 3.44
N GLU A 1166 60.11 -39.77 2.57
CA GLU A 1166 59.16 -40.82 2.98
C GLU A 1166 59.82 -42.20 3.02
N SER A 1167 59.52 -42.98 4.06
CA SER A 1167 60.10 -44.31 4.28
C SER A 1167 59.81 -45.29 3.12
N TYR A 1168 58.64 -45.21 2.50
CA TYR A 1168 58.26 -46.06 1.37
C TYR A 1168 59.07 -45.75 0.10
N ILE A 1169 59.23 -44.47 -0.23
CA ILE A 1169 60.03 -44.00 -1.38
C ILE A 1169 61.49 -44.40 -1.22
N GLU A 1170 62.06 -44.26 -0.02
CA GLU A 1170 63.44 -44.67 0.26
C GLU A 1170 63.61 -46.20 0.24
N THR A 1171 62.62 -46.96 0.72
CA THR A 1171 62.65 -48.44 0.69
C THR A 1171 62.59 -48.99 -0.74
N GLU A 1172 61.71 -48.46 -1.59
CA GLU A 1172 61.61 -48.85 -3.00
C GLU A 1172 62.79 -48.32 -3.84
N LEU A 1173 63.39 -47.17 -3.46
CA LEU A 1173 64.61 -46.66 -4.10
C LEU A 1173 65.81 -47.58 -3.85
N ILE A 1174 66.01 -48.09 -2.63
CA ILE A 1174 67.06 -49.08 -2.33
C ILE A 1174 66.85 -50.34 -3.19
N PHE A 1175 65.61 -50.82 -3.31
CA PHE A 1175 65.29 -52.00 -4.10
C PHE A 1175 65.52 -51.75 -5.61
N ALA A 1176 65.11 -50.61 -6.13
CA ALA A 1176 65.34 -50.23 -7.53
C ALA A 1176 66.83 -50.03 -7.87
N LEU A 1177 67.63 -49.48 -6.94
CA LEU A 1177 69.09 -49.38 -7.06
C LEU A 1177 69.78 -50.75 -7.06
N ALA A 1178 69.31 -51.68 -6.22
CA ALA A 1178 69.79 -53.06 -6.21
C ALA A 1178 69.48 -53.78 -7.54
N LYS A 1179 68.29 -53.59 -8.09
CA LYS A 1179 67.83 -54.20 -9.35
C LYS A 1179 68.50 -53.65 -10.61
N THR A 1180 69.02 -52.43 -10.55
CA THR A 1180 69.77 -51.77 -11.64
C THR A 1180 71.30 -51.97 -11.52
N SER A 1181 71.76 -52.83 -10.59
CA SER A 1181 73.18 -53.14 -10.36
C SER A 1181 74.05 -51.91 -10.02
N ARG A 1182 73.48 -50.85 -9.46
CA ARG A 1182 74.21 -49.63 -9.02
C ARG A 1182 74.71 -49.77 -7.58
N VAL A 1183 75.62 -50.73 -7.40
CA VAL A 1183 76.08 -51.18 -6.08
C VAL A 1183 76.79 -50.07 -5.28
N SER A 1184 77.51 -49.15 -5.94
CA SER A 1184 78.18 -48.03 -5.29
C SER A 1184 77.19 -46.97 -4.75
N GLU A 1185 76.18 -46.59 -5.54
CA GLU A 1185 75.13 -45.66 -5.11
C GLU A 1185 74.28 -46.25 -3.97
N LEU A 1186 74.07 -47.57 -4.00
CA LEU A 1186 73.41 -48.32 -2.94
C LEU A 1186 74.24 -48.32 -1.64
N GLU A 1187 75.55 -48.56 -1.72
CA GLU A 1187 76.46 -48.55 -0.58
C GLU A 1187 76.56 -47.16 0.07
N ASP A 1188 76.70 -46.11 -0.75
CA ASP A 1188 76.68 -44.72 -0.27
C ASP A 1188 75.34 -44.35 0.39
N PHE A 1189 74.23 -44.84 -0.14
CA PHE A 1189 72.89 -44.59 0.40
C PHE A 1189 72.68 -45.27 1.76
N ILE A 1190 73.10 -46.52 1.90
CA ILE A 1190 72.96 -47.32 3.12
C ILE A 1190 73.88 -46.79 4.24
N ASN A 1191 75.05 -46.26 3.90
CA ASN A 1191 75.99 -45.68 4.86
C ASN A 1191 75.61 -44.25 5.31
N GLY A 1192 74.69 -43.58 4.59
CA GLY A 1192 74.13 -42.28 4.97
C GLY A 1192 72.86 -42.36 5.84
N PRO A 1193 72.37 -41.25 6.41
CA PRO A 1193 71.12 -41.22 7.17
C PRO A 1193 69.91 -41.52 6.27
N ASN A 1194 69.19 -42.60 6.59
CA ASN A 1194 68.02 -43.09 5.85
C ASN A 1194 66.89 -43.51 6.80
N ASN A 1195 65.64 -43.48 6.31
CA ASN A 1195 64.43 -43.92 7.02
C ASN A 1195 63.84 -45.22 6.43
N ALA A 1196 64.65 -45.98 5.69
CA ALA A 1196 64.21 -47.13 4.91
C ALA A 1196 64.19 -48.44 5.71
N HIS A 1197 63.34 -49.39 5.32
CA HIS A 1197 63.30 -50.73 5.91
C HIS A 1197 64.33 -51.67 5.25
N ILE A 1198 65.62 -51.46 5.57
CA ILE A 1198 66.77 -52.15 4.96
C ILE A 1198 66.66 -53.69 5.04
N GLN A 1199 66.15 -54.23 6.15
CA GLN A 1199 65.99 -55.68 6.32
C GLN A 1199 64.99 -56.29 5.32
N GLN A 1200 63.85 -55.63 5.10
CA GLN A 1200 62.82 -56.09 4.17
C GLN A 1200 63.32 -56.06 2.72
N VAL A 1201 64.13 -55.05 2.37
CA VAL A 1201 64.77 -54.99 1.06
C VAL A 1201 65.85 -56.06 0.91
N GLY A 1202 66.62 -56.35 1.97
CA GLY A 1202 67.58 -57.44 2.01
C GLY A 1202 66.94 -58.82 1.79
N ASP A 1203 65.79 -59.07 2.42
CA ASP A 1203 65.01 -60.29 2.24
C ASP A 1203 64.48 -60.40 0.79
N ARG A 1204 63.90 -59.31 0.24
CA ARG A 1204 63.45 -59.26 -1.17
C ARG A 1204 64.60 -59.47 -2.17
N CYS A 1205 65.74 -58.84 -1.96
CA CYS A 1205 66.92 -59.00 -2.81
C CYS A 1205 67.50 -60.41 -2.75
N TYR A 1206 67.42 -61.06 -1.58
CA TYR A 1206 67.84 -62.45 -1.42
C TYR A 1206 66.94 -63.43 -2.17
N GLU A 1207 65.62 -63.23 -2.10
CA GLU A 1207 64.63 -64.06 -2.80
C GLU A 1207 64.72 -63.92 -4.33
N GLU A 1208 65.06 -62.72 -4.84
CA GLU A 1208 65.27 -62.48 -6.27
C GLU A 1208 66.68 -62.87 -6.77
N GLY A 1209 67.54 -63.46 -5.93
CA GLY A 1209 68.87 -63.94 -6.32
C GLY A 1209 69.96 -62.86 -6.46
N MET A 1210 69.69 -61.64 -6.00
CA MET A 1210 70.63 -60.50 -6.02
C MET A 1210 71.57 -60.54 -4.80
N TYR A 1211 72.40 -61.59 -4.73
CA TYR A 1211 73.16 -61.91 -3.53
C TYR A 1211 74.25 -60.87 -3.18
N GLU A 1212 74.83 -60.15 -4.15
CA GLU A 1212 75.83 -59.10 -3.92
C GLU A 1212 75.22 -57.87 -3.21
N ALA A 1213 74.05 -57.41 -3.67
CA ALA A 1213 73.30 -56.34 -3.02
C ALA A 1213 72.74 -56.78 -1.66
N ALA A 1214 72.23 -58.02 -1.56
CA ALA A 1214 71.77 -58.60 -0.30
C ALA A 1214 72.90 -58.72 0.73
N LYS A 1215 74.13 -59.06 0.31
CA LYS A 1215 75.32 -59.08 1.18
C LYS A 1215 75.58 -57.71 1.81
N LEU A 1216 75.52 -56.63 1.03
CA LEU A 1216 75.70 -55.26 1.55
C LEU A 1216 74.60 -54.89 2.54
N LEU A 1217 73.35 -55.17 2.20
CA LEU A 1217 72.17 -54.88 3.04
C LEU A 1217 72.22 -55.65 4.37
N TYR A 1218 72.52 -56.96 4.36
CA TYR A 1218 72.62 -57.75 5.59
C TYR A 1218 73.86 -57.44 6.43
N SER A 1219 74.96 -57.01 5.79
CA SER A 1219 76.17 -56.57 6.49
C SER A 1219 75.91 -55.30 7.30
N ASN A 1220 75.11 -54.37 6.76
CA ASN A 1220 74.72 -53.16 7.48
C ASN A 1220 73.74 -53.44 8.63
N VAL A 1221 72.78 -54.36 8.43
CA VAL A 1221 71.77 -54.76 9.44
C VAL A 1221 72.32 -55.72 10.51
N SER A 1222 73.60 -56.12 10.42
CA SER A 1222 74.24 -57.06 11.37
C SER A 1222 73.56 -58.43 11.44
N ASN A 1223 72.85 -58.86 10.39
CA ASN A 1223 72.12 -60.13 10.37
C ASN A 1223 73.03 -61.26 9.87
N PHE A 1224 73.91 -61.75 10.76
CA PHE A 1224 74.93 -62.74 10.43
C PHE A 1224 74.39 -64.09 9.96
N ALA A 1225 73.15 -64.46 10.31
CA ALA A 1225 72.53 -65.72 9.90
C ALA A 1225 72.16 -65.73 8.41
N ARG A 1226 71.49 -64.67 7.93
CA ARG A 1226 71.19 -64.50 6.49
C ARG A 1226 72.44 -64.15 5.69
N LEU A 1227 73.38 -63.39 6.27
CA LEU A 1227 74.68 -63.10 5.65
C LEU A 1227 75.51 -64.36 5.41
N ALA A 1228 75.54 -65.32 6.34
CA ALA A 1228 76.22 -66.59 6.12
C ALA A 1228 75.60 -67.37 4.95
N SER A 1229 74.26 -67.39 4.85
CA SER A 1229 73.54 -68.01 3.74
C SER A 1229 73.81 -67.31 2.39
N THR A 1230 73.83 -65.98 2.36
CA THR A 1230 74.15 -65.21 1.14
C THR A 1230 75.60 -65.43 0.69
N LEU A 1231 76.55 -65.52 1.63
CA LEU A 1231 77.96 -65.80 1.35
C LEU A 1231 78.22 -67.23 0.85
N VAL A 1232 77.41 -68.20 1.26
CA VAL A 1232 77.41 -69.56 0.72
C VAL A 1232 76.92 -69.57 -0.74
N HIS A 1233 75.83 -68.85 -1.04
CA HIS A 1233 75.33 -68.72 -2.42
C HIS A 1233 76.27 -67.93 -3.34
N LEU A 1234 77.09 -67.01 -2.80
CA LEU A 1234 78.16 -66.30 -3.51
C LEU A 1234 79.47 -67.09 -3.64
N GLY A 1235 79.57 -68.30 -3.08
CA GLY A 1235 80.76 -69.17 -3.18
C GLY A 1235 81.95 -68.74 -2.32
N VAL A 1236 81.77 -67.83 -1.35
CA VAL A 1236 82.85 -67.27 -0.52
C VAL A 1236 83.15 -68.12 0.73
N LEU A 1237 82.21 -68.99 1.16
CA LEU A 1237 82.36 -69.92 2.29
C LEU A 1237 82.13 -71.38 1.83
N CYS A 1238 83.10 -72.27 2.05
CA CYS A 1238 82.97 -73.73 1.85
C CYS A 1238 82.63 -74.44 3.17
N LEU A 1239 81.53 -75.20 3.21
CA LEU A 1239 81.17 -76.09 4.33
C LEU A 1239 81.92 -77.43 4.22
N CYS A 1240 82.97 -77.62 5.01
CA CYS A 1240 83.49 -78.96 5.33
C CYS A 1240 82.59 -79.60 6.40
N GLY A 1241 81.83 -80.64 6.02
CA GLY A 1241 80.75 -81.20 6.83
C GLY A 1241 81.20 -82.15 7.94
N TRP A 1242 80.49 -82.14 9.07
CA TRP A 1242 80.46 -83.23 10.04
C TRP A 1242 79.02 -83.47 10.52
N THR A 1243 78.53 -84.67 10.24
CA THR A 1243 77.22 -85.23 10.60
C THR A 1243 77.19 -85.70 12.06
N GLY A 1244 76.07 -85.50 12.78
CA GLY A 1244 75.63 -86.51 13.75
C GLY A 1244 74.94 -86.03 15.04
N VAL A 1245 73.61 -86.15 15.06
CA VAL A 1245 72.75 -86.66 16.17
C VAL A 1245 72.41 -85.67 17.33
N PRO A 1246 71.16 -85.75 17.88
CA PRO A 1246 70.36 -84.62 18.38
C PRO A 1246 70.24 -84.57 19.92
N LEU A 1247 69.55 -83.58 20.50
CA LEU A 1247 68.58 -83.76 21.61
C LEU A 1247 67.92 -82.45 22.10
N CYS A 1248 66.60 -82.53 22.32
CA CYS A 1248 65.84 -82.10 23.51
C CYS A 1248 65.70 -80.62 23.96
N THR A 1249 64.41 -80.23 24.01
CA THR A 1249 63.67 -79.61 25.13
C THR A 1249 64.18 -78.32 25.80
N ALA A 1250 63.41 -77.25 25.55
CA ALA A 1250 62.71 -76.40 26.52
C ALA A 1250 63.33 -76.11 27.90
N VAL A 1251 63.41 -74.82 28.26
CA VAL A 1251 62.66 -74.14 29.36
C VAL A 1251 63.37 -72.83 29.78
N TRP A 1252 62.54 -71.82 30.05
CA TRP A 1252 62.69 -70.57 30.79
C TRP A 1252 64.02 -70.24 31.51
N SER A 1253 64.40 -68.96 31.54
CA SER A 1253 64.10 -68.04 32.68
C SER A 1253 65.04 -66.82 32.73
N SER A 1254 64.42 -65.64 32.78
CA SER A 1254 64.68 -64.49 33.67
C SER A 1254 66.11 -63.96 33.97
N HIS A 1255 66.13 -62.62 34.07
CA HIS A 1255 67.07 -61.70 34.75
C HIS A 1255 68.27 -61.21 33.92
N ARG A 1256 68.25 -59.97 33.43
CA ARG A 1256 68.57 -58.68 34.11
C ARG A 1256 70.02 -58.55 34.59
N HIS A 1257 70.55 -57.35 34.30
CA HIS A 1257 71.79 -56.72 34.79
C HIS A 1257 73.07 -57.19 34.08
N SER A 1258 74.01 -56.35 33.68
CA SER A 1258 74.18 -54.88 33.79
C SER A 1258 75.44 -54.48 33.00
N CYS A 1259 75.52 -53.19 32.67
CA CYS A 1259 76.72 -52.37 32.46
C CYS A 1259 77.34 -52.25 31.06
N ARG A 1260 77.16 -51.01 30.56
CA ARG A 1260 77.88 -50.23 29.55
C ARG A 1260 77.50 -50.44 28.09
#